data_AF-A0A8S2ME51-F1
#
_entry.id   AF-A0A8S2ME51-F1
#
_cell.length_a   1.000
_cell.length_b   1.000
_cell.length_c   1.000
_cell.angle_alpha   90.00
_cell.angle_beta   90.00
_cell.angle_gamma   90.00
#
_symmetry.space_group_name_H-M   'P 1'
#
loop_
_entity.id
_entity.type
_entity.pdbx_description
1 polymer ?
#
loop_
_entity_poly.entity_id
_entity_poly.type
_entity_poly.pdbx_seq_one_letter_code
_entity_poly.pdbx_strand_id
1 'polypeptide(L)'
;MLFQSILSKDLFFFDTHKTGQLILHLTDDTHKIQDGIGNKFGSAIEMVTTFISCTIIGFIRGWKLSLVLLSFSSVTTKMTVIELKAYGKAGIVAEEVISSIRTVLAYIGQEKEIHRYEKYLDEARKCAIRKSVTNGITTGITYFLLFCVYALGFWYGTKLILEDNYSIGGVFTIFICISYGILSLAQASPFFQALYEARVAAYGIWQIIDQSSEINADFDKGLTKYDLMGDIQFSNVYFFYPARSNVPILTNLSLKIKCGQTVALVGSSGSGKSTCVQLLQRFYNLQSGSIRIDGKETKEYNLKWLREHIGVVNQEPVLFHKTIRENILFGFDLATNEQIHQAAKMANAHDFIMALPNKYETLVGERGAALSGGQKQRIAIARALLRDPRILLLDEATSSLDNESEKIVQEALERASQNRTTLVIAHRLSTIRRADKIIVMQKGEIVEEGDHESLMNIQGLYFNLAKQQNLRQPEEVESKLEDKDMNTLMITDQPNDISIDDSYDLLVNDDKNKIETKENKENTMLAILRMNKPEWILIAIGCITASIIGARDPGYVFARSGEALTKRLRSKAFQAILHQDMTFFDREENSTGALCTRLATEASAVQGASGVRFGLIFQYLFAIVAGIFLGFAYSWQLTLLKLKLLLSFIFRSLKQCSQ
;
A
#
# COMPACT_ATOMS: atom_id res chain seq x y z
N MET A 1 -16.14 8.67 3.27
CA MET A 1 -16.47 8.87 1.85
C MET A 1 -15.60 8.01 0.93
N LEU A 2 -14.33 8.35 0.65
CA LEU A 2 -13.48 7.59 -0.30
C LEU A 2 -13.45 6.07 -0.02
N PHE A 3 -13.14 5.65 1.20
CA PHE A 3 -13.11 4.23 1.57
C PHE A 3 -14.45 3.51 1.31
N GLN A 4 -15.58 4.15 1.61
CA GLN A 4 -16.91 3.62 1.33
C GLN A 4 -17.17 3.48 -0.18
N SER A 5 -16.80 4.49 -0.98
CA SER A 5 -16.92 4.40 -2.45
C SER A 5 -16.05 3.29 -3.03
N ILE A 6 -14.84 3.07 -2.51
CA ILE A 6 -13.97 1.95 -2.89
C ILE A 6 -14.64 0.61 -2.57
N LEU A 7 -15.25 0.45 -1.39
CA LEU A 7 -15.95 -0.78 -1.00
C LEU A 7 -17.22 -1.05 -1.83
N SER A 8 -17.87 -0.01 -2.37
CA SER A 8 -19.05 -0.15 -3.23
C SER A 8 -18.72 -0.43 -4.71
N LYS A 9 -17.43 -0.58 -5.07
CA LYS A 9 -17.01 -0.92 -6.43
C LYS A 9 -17.23 -2.40 -6.75
N ASP A 10 -17.43 -2.66 -8.02
CA ASP A 10 -17.50 -3.99 -8.61
C ASP A 10 -16.11 -4.62 -8.79
N LEU A 11 -16.05 -5.95 -8.91
CA LEU A 11 -14.78 -6.70 -8.94
C LEU A 11 -13.89 -6.31 -10.15
N PHE A 12 -14.51 -5.89 -11.25
CA PHE A 12 -13.82 -5.33 -12.42
C PHE A 12 -12.95 -4.10 -12.09
N PHE A 13 -13.37 -3.23 -11.17
CA PHE A 13 -12.55 -2.10 -10.73
C PHE A 13 -11.26 -2.59 -10.07
N PHE A 14 -11.34 -3.63 -9.22
CA PHE A 14 -10.18 -4.22 -8.55
C PHE A 14 -9.30 -5.07 -9.48
N ASP A 15 -9.86 -5.68 -10.53
CA ASP A 15 -9.08 -6.36 -11.57
C ASP A 15 -8.25 -5.38 -12.44
N THR A 16 -8.70 -4.13 -12.56
CA THR A 16 -8.06 -3.09 -13.38
C THR A 16 -7.16 -2.15 -12.58
N HIS A 17 -7.45 -1.93 -11.30
CA HIS A 17 -6.70 -1.02 -10.42
C HIS A 17 -5.91 -1.79 -9.37
N LYS A 18 -4.58 -1.55 -9.31
CA LYS A 18 -3.72 -2.18 -8.30
C LYS A 18 -4.10 -1.72 -6.90
N THR A 19 -4.33 -2.66 -5.98
CA THR A 19 -4.73 -2.37 -4.58
C THR A 19 -3.76 -1.43 -3.86
N GLY A 20 -2.45 -1.58 -4.07
CA GLY A 20 -1.44 -0.67 -3.50
C GLY A 20 -1.63 0.79 -3.92
N GLN A 21 -2.07 1.06 -5.15
CA GLN A 21 -2.37 2.41 -5.60
C GLN A 21 -3.61 3.00 -4.89
N LEU A 22 -4.62 2.19 -4.62
CA LEU A 22 -5.80 2.62 -3.85
C LEU A 22 -5.44 2.97 -2.39
N ILE A 23 -4.49 2.25 -1.81
CA ILE A 23 -3.95 2.55 -0.46
C ILE A 23 -3.19 3.89 -0.48
N LEU A 24 -2.34 4.14 -1.48
CA LEU A 24 -1.66 5.43 -1.65
C LEU A 24 -2.64 6.61 -1.82
N HIS A 25 -3.76 6.41 -2.52
CA HIS A 25 -4.82 7.42 -2.59
C HIS A 25 -5.50 7.67 -1.23
N LEU A 26 -5.60 6.65 -0.36
CA LEU A 26 -6.15 6.79 0.99
C LEU A 26 -5.19 7.48 1.98
N THR A 27 -3.87 7.30 1.86
CA THR A 27 -2.88 7.86 2.80
C THR A 27 -2.22 9.15 2.31
N ASP A 28 -1.64 9.14 1.11
CA ASP A 28 -0.73 10.19 0.67
C ASP A 28 -1.49 11.35 0.04
N ASP A 29 -2.50 11.04 -0.78
CA ASP A 29 -3.29 12.05 -1.48
C ASP A 29 -4.26 12.77 -0.53
N THR A 30 -4.82 12.08 0.46
CA THR A 30 -5.60 12.72 1.54
C THR A 30 -4.74 13.69 2.35
N HIS A 31 -3.50 13.31 2.70
CA HIS A 31 -2.55 14.20 3.38
C HIS A 31 -2.18 15.41 2.52
N LYS A 32 -1.94 15.25 1.20
CA LYS A 32 -1.69 16.39 0.29
C LYS A 32 -2.86 17.37 0.26
N ILE A 33 -4.10 16.88 0.26
CA ILE A 33 -5.31 17.71 0.32
C ILE A 33 -5.37 18.50 1.64
N GLN A 34 -5.15 17.83 2.77
CA GLN A 34 -5.11 18.47 4.10
C GLN A 34 -4.03 19.55 4.17
N ASP A 35 -2.82 19.24 3.71
CA ASP A 35 -1.66 20.14 3.77
C ASP A 35 -1.84 21.37 2.85
N GLY A 36 -2.46 21.21 1.68
CA GLY A 36 -2.78 22.32 0.78
C GLY A 36 -3.94 23.20 1.27
N ILE A 37 -5.04 22.62 1.75
CA ILE A 37 -6.25 23.36 2.18
C ILE A 37 -6.10 23.96 3.59
N GLY A 38 -5.20 23.41 4.42
CA GLY A 38 -4.91 23.90 5.77
C GLY A 38 -4.12 25.22 5.79
N ASN A 39 -3.19 25.34 6.75
CA ASN A 39 -2.47 26.59 7.03
C ASN A 39 -1.81 27.23 5.80
N LYS A 40 -1.37 26.42 4.81
CA LYS A 40 -0.76 26.91 3.56
C LYS A 40 -1.69 27.79 2.72
N PHE A 41 -3.00 27.51 2.71
CA PHE A 41 -3.97 28.36 2.02
C PHE A 41 -4.08 29.75 2.66
N GLY A 42 -4.13 29.80 4.00
CA GLY A 42 -4.10 31.04 4.77
C GLY A 42 -2.82 31.86 4.49
N SER A 43 -1.65 31.22 4.56
CA SER A 43 -0.37 31.86 4.25
C SER A 43 -0.27 32.34 2.79
N ALA A 44 -0.86 31.63 1.82
CA ALA A 44 -0.94 32.10 0.44
C ALA A 44 -1.73 33.42 0.33
N ILE A 45 -2.88 33.51 1.00
CA ILE A 45 -3.70 34.74 1.05
C ILE A 45 -2.93 35.87 1.75
N GLU A 46 -2.26 35.60 2.87
CA GLU A 46 -1.43 36.57 3.60
C GLU A 46 -0.31 37.14 2.70
N MET A 47 0.44 36.28 2.00
CA MET A 47 1.53 36.72 1.11
C MET A 47 1.01 37.54 -0.09
N VAL A 48 -0.12 37.14 -0.68
CA VAL A 48 -0.73 37.86 -1.81
C VAL A 48 -1.30 39.21 -1.38
N THR A 49 -2.03 39.27 -0.27
CA THR A 49 -2.56 40.53 0.27
C THR A 49 -1.44 41.48 0.67
N THR A 50 -0.37 40.97 1.30
CA THR A 50 0.85 41.74 1.61
C THR A 50 1.50 42.32 0.35
N PHE A 51 1.65 41.53 -0.72
CA PHE A 51 2.15 42.02 -2.01
C PHE A 51 1.28 43.14 -2.59
N ILE A 52 -0.05 42.97 -2.58
CA ILE A 52 -1.00 43.98 -3.09
C ILE A 52 -0.92 45.27 -2.26
N SER A 53 -0.99 45.19 -0.93
CA SER A 53 -0.89 46.36 -0.05
C SER A 53 0.44 47.09 -0.21
N CYS A 54 1.56 46.38 -0.27
CA CYS A 54 2.88 46.97 -0.50
C CYS A 54 2.99 47.68 -1.85
N THR A 55 2.42 47.07 -2.90
CA THR A 55 2.37 47.64 -4.25
C THR A 55 1.54 48.92 -4.27
N ILE A 56 0.35 48.92 -3.66
CA ILE A 56 -0.53 50.09 -3.53
C ILE A 56 0.19 51.25 -2.81
N ILE A 57 0.85 50.96 -1.67
CA ILE A 57 1.60 51.98 -0.91
C ILE A 57 2.75 52.57 -1.75
N GLY A 58 3.47 51.74 -2.52
CA GLY A 58 4.49 52.19 -3.45
C GLY A 58 3.93 53.16 -4.51
N PHE A 59 2.87 52.76 -5.21
CA PHE A 59 2.23 53.60 -6.24
C PHE A 59 1.70 54.93 -5.71
N ILE A 60 1.07 54.94 -4.52
CA ILE A 60 0.58 56.17 -3.87
C ILE A 60 1.75 57.14 -3.56
N ARG A 61 2.91 56.61 -3.14
CA ARG A 61 4.07 57.43 -2.77
C ARG A 61 4.94 57.85 -3.96
N GLY A 62 4.97 57.10 -5.05
CA GLY A 62 5.76 57.42 -6.23
C GLY A 62 5.64 56.39 -7.35
N TRP A 63 4.68 56.60 -8.24
CA TRP A 63 4.39 55.71 -9.37
C TRP A 63 5.58 55.52 -10.33
N LYS A 64 6.38 56.57 -10.60
CA LYS A 64 7.56 56.51 -11.50
C LYS A 64 8.57 55.47 -11.05
N LEU A 65 9.00 55.53 -9.77
CA LEU A 65 9.95 54.59 -9.18
C LEU A 65 9.34 53.19 -9.01
N SER A 66 8.03 53.12 -8.74
CA SER A 66 7.32 51.86 -8.53
C SER A 66 7.27 51.00 -9.80
N LEU A 67 7.02 51.61 -10.96
CA LEU A 67 7.02 50.92 -12.25
C LEU A 67 8.38 50.27 -12.55
N VAL A 68 9.49 51.00 -12.35
CA VAL A 68 10.85 50.48 -12.60
C VAL A 68 11.15 49.23 -11.77
N LEU A 69 10.74 49.21 -10.50
CA LEU A 69 10.97 48.07 -9.60
C LEU A 69 10.05 46.87 -9.92
N LEU A 70 8.81 47.12 -10.36
CA LEU A 70 7.84 46.07 -10.68
C LEU A 70 8.07 45.42 -12.07
N SER A 71 8.63 46.14 -13.05
CA SER A 71 8.87 45.59 -14.39
C SER A 71 9.75 44.34 -14.43
N PHE A 72 10.54 44.07 -13.37
CA PHE A 72 11.42 42.92 -13.28
C PHE A 72 10.82 41.68 -12.58
N SER A 73 9.68 41.78 -11.89
CA SER A 73 9.13 40.63 -11.14
C SER A 73 8.68 39.48 -12.05
N SER A 74 8.23 39.79 -13.26
CA SER A 74 7.66 38.85 -14.24
C SER A 74 8.65 37.82 -14.82
N VAL A 75 9.96 37.97 -14.57
CA VAL A 75 11.01 37.13 -15.18
C VAL A 75 11.20 35.79 -14.45
N THR A 76 10.61 35.60 -13.27
CA THR A 76 11.02 34.55 -12.31
C THR A 76 10.20 33.24 -12.30
N THR A 77 9.12 33.11 -13.08
CA THR A 77 8.02 32.17 -12.79
C THR A 77 7.95 30.89 -13.66
N LYS A 78 9.08 30.24 -14.01
CA LYS A 78 9.08 28.96 -14.79
C LYS A 78 10.10 27.90 -14.31
N MET A 79 9.78 27.08 -13.29
CA MET A 79 10.47 25.83 -12.84
C MET A 79 9.68 25.17 -11.67
N THR A 80 9.57 23.85 -11.38
CA THR A 80 9.72 22.56 -12.13
C THR A 80 8.76 21.49 -11.55
N VAL A 81 8.41 20.44 -12.31
CA VAL A 81 7.80 19.18 -11.79
C VAL A 81 8.41 17.95 -12.48
N ILE A 82 9.50 17.38 -11.95
CA ILE A 82 10.18 16.20 -12.56
C ILE A 82 10.66 15.13 -11.54
N GLU A 83 10.98 15.51 -10.29
CA GLU A 83 11.76 14.68 -9.35
C GLU A 83 11.11 13.35 -8.91
N LEU A 84 9.83 13.37 -8.55
CA LEU A 84 9.11 12.21 -7.97
C LEU A 84 9.11 10.97 -8.89
N LYS A 85 9.15 11.15 -10.21
CA LYS A 85 9.05 10.04 -11.18
C LYS A 85 10.29 9.14 -11.22
N ALA A 86 11.47 9.63 -10.81
CA ALA A 86 12.69 8.83 -10.81
C ALA A 86 12.76 7.91 -9.58
N TYR A 87 12.46 8.43 -8.40
CA TYR A 87 12.46 7.65 -7.15
C TYR A 87 11.34 6.60 -7.08
N GLY A 88 10.20 6.85 -7.73
CA GLY A 88 9.11 5.85 -7.82
C GLY A 88 9.55 4.50 -8.41
N LYS A 89 10.49 4.47 -9.36
CA LYS A 89 11.01 3.21 -9.92
C LYS A 89 11.77 2.36 -8.91
N ALA A 90 12.56 2.99 -8.05
CA ALA A 90 13.25 2.30 -6.96
C ALA A 90 12.25 1.80 -5.88
N GLY A 91 11.21 2.60 -5.60
CA GLY A 91 10.13 2.22 -4.70
C GLY A 91 9.39 0.95 -5.14
N ILE A 92 9.01 0.86 -6.42
CA ILE A 92 8.34 -0.32 -7.00
C ILE A 92 9.19 -1.60 -6.83
N VAL A 93 10.51 -1.52 -7.03
CA VAL A 93 11.43 -2.65 -6.83
C VAL A 93 11.48 -3.05 -5.35
N ALA A 94 11.56 -2.09 -4.42
CA ALA A 94 11.54 -2.41 -3.00
C ALA A 94 10.20 -3.05 -2.56
N GLU A 95 9.07 -2.57 -3.07
CA GLU A 95 7.74 -3.12 -2.81
C GLU A 95 7.60 -4.56 -3.34
N GLU A 96 8.03 -4.83 -4.57
CA GLU A 96 8.04 -6.17 -5.18
C GLU A 96 8.90 -7.16 -4.36
N VAL A 97 10.09 -6.75 -3.94
CA VAL A 97 11.03 -7.59 -3.20
C VAL A 97 10.56 -7.84 -1.77
N ILE A 98 10.08 -6.82 -1.05
CA ILE A 98 9.63 -6.95 0.34
C ILE A 98 8.30 -7.73 0.42
N SER A 99 7.35 -7.48 -0.50
CA SER A 99 6.11 -8.27 -0.57
C SER A 99 6.36 -9.75 -0.88
N SER A 100 7.45 -10.06 -1.57
CA SER A 100 7.82 -11.42 -1.99
C SER A 100 9.03 -11.98 -1.23
N ILE A 101 9.32 -11.47 -0.03
CA ILE A 101 10.57 -11.75 0.69
C ILE A 101 10.82 -13.25 0.91
N ARG A 102 9.77 -14.04 1.20
CA ARG A 102 9.86 -15.50 1.37
C ARG A 102 10.43 -16.18 0.12
N THR A 103 10.00 -15.74 -1.07
CA THR A 103 10.51 -16.22 -2.36
C THR A 103 11.97 -15.80 -2.56
N VAL A 104 12.31 -14.54 -2.29
CA VAL A 104 13.67 -14.03 -2.48
C VAL A 104 14.68 -14.74 -1.57
N LEU A 105 14.32 -15.02 -0.31
CA LEU A 105 15.13 -15.80 0.62
C LEU A 105 15.24 -17.27 0.17
N ALA A 106 14.13 -17.90 -0.25
CA ALA A 106 14.12 -19.30 -0.69
C ALA A 106 14.97 -19.58 -1.94
N TYR A 107 15.08 -18.61 -2.85
CA TYR A 107 15.92 -18.70 -4.05
C TYR A 107 17.31 -18.06 -3.91
N ILE A 108 17.71 -17.63 -2.71
CA ILE A 108 19.00 -16.97 -2.41
C ILE A 108 19.23 -15.75 -3.35
N GLY A 109 18.18 -14.95 -3.54
CA GLY A 109 18.14 -13.85 -4.50
C GLY A 109 18.62 -12.49 -3.99
N GLN A 110 19.00 -12.38 -2.70
CA GLN A 110 19.20 -11.10 -2.01
C GLN A 110 20.20 -10.17 -2.73
N GLU A 111 21.39 -10.67 -3.06
CA GLU A 111 22.45 -9.87 -3.74
C GLU A 111 22.02 -9.36 -5.12
N LYS A 112 21.25 -10.16 -5.86
CA LYS A 112 20.72 -9.78 -7.17
C LYS A 112 19.70 -8.65 -7.05
N GLU A 113 18.85 -8.70 -6.03
CA GLU A 113 17.85 -7.68 -5.76
C GLU A 113 18.44 -6.39 -5.17
N ILE A 114 19.48 -6.50 -4.33
CA ILE A 114 20.29 -5.36 -3.89
C ILE A 114 20.88 -4.64 -5.10
N HIS A 115 21.53 -5.37 -6.02
CA HIS A 115 22.11 -4.76 -7.22
C HIS A 115 21.05 -4.13 -8.15
N ARG A 116 19.88 -4.77 -8.29
CA ARG A 116 18.74 -4.21 -9.04
C ARG A 116 18.26 -2.88 -8.42
N TYR A 117 18.14 -2.82 -7.10
CA TYR A 117 17.75 -1.61 -6.37
C TYR A 117 18.81 -0.50 -6.48
N GLU A 118 20.10 -0.82 -6.30
CA GLU A 118 21.19 0.16 -6.41
C GLU A 118 21.27 0.83 -7.78
N LYS A 119 21.02 0.09 -8.86
CA LYS A 119 20.98 0.62 -10.23
C LYS A 119 19.92 1.73 -10.37
N TYR A 120 18.71 1.52 -9.84
CA TYR A 120 17.66 2.53 -9.86
C TYR A 120 17.97 3.72 -8.95
N LEU A 121 18.61 3.49 -7.79
CA LEU A 121 19.10 4.59 -6.95
C LEU A 121 20.15 5.46 -7.66
N ASP A 122 21.03 4.88 -8.49
CA ASP A 122 21.99 5.67 -9.28
C ASP A 122 21.33 6.48 -10.42
N GLU A 123 20.30 5.94 -11.08
CA GLU A 123 19.50 6.70 -12.04
C GLU A 123 18.80 7.90 -11.36
N ALA A 124 18.20 7.68 -10.20
CA ALA A 124 17.55 8.73 -9.42
C ALA A 124 18.56 9.80 -8.95
N ARG A 125 19.71 9.40 -8.39
CA ARG A 125 20.80 10.32 -8.00
C ARG A 125 21.30 11.17 -9.17
N LYS A 126 21.48 10.58 -10.36
CA LYS A 126 21.89 11.33 -11.57
C LYS A 126 20.83 12.35 -12.01
N CYS A 127 19.55 12.01 -11.90
CA CYS A 127 18.44 12.91 -12.18
C CYS A 127 18.42 14.08 -11.18
N ALA A 128 18.51 13.79 -9.88
CA ALA A 128 18.51 14.78 -8.82
C ALA A 128 19.70 15.75 -8.91
N ILE A 129 20.92 15.26 -9.15
CA ILE A 129 22.10 16.13 -9.36
C ILE A 129 21.91 17.08 -10.55
N ARG A 130 21.35 16.60 -11.68
CA ARG A 130 21.04 17.46 -12.83
C ARG A 130 20.02 18.54 -12.45
N LYS A 131 18.96 18.19 -11.72
CA LYS A 131 17.99 19.16 -11.18
C LYS A 131 18.68 20.18 -10.26
N SER A 132 19.57 19.75 -9.37
CA SER A 132 20.29 20.64 -8.45
C SER A 132 21.17 21.66 -9.18
N VAL A 133 21.82 21.28 -10.30
CA VAL A 133 22.56 22.22 -11.15
C VAL A 133 21.61 23.26 -11.74
N THR A 134 20.52 22.83 -12.38
CA THR A 134 19.58 23.75 -13.01
C THR A 134 18.94 24.70 -12.00
N ASN A 135 18.54 24.18 -10.83
CA ASN A 135 18.00 24.99 -9.75
C ASN A 135 19.01 26.03 -9.24
N GLY A 136 20.27 25.63 -8.99
CA GLY A 136 21.32 26.54 -8.56
C GLY A 136 21.60 27.66 -9.58
N ILE A 137 21.61 27.34 -10.87
CA ILE A 137 21.75 28.34 -11.95
C ILE A 137 20.55 29.31 -11.95
N THR A 138 19.32 28.79 -11.86
CA THR A 138 18.11 29.62 -11.80
C THR A 138 18.13 30.55 -10.59
N THR A 139 18.43 30.03 -9.39
CA THR A 139 18.55 30.83 -8.16
C THR A 139 19.64 31.91 -8.27
N GLY A 140 20.81 31.57 -8.84
CA GLY A 140 21.88 32.53 -9.09
C GLY A 140 21.48 33.66 -10.03
N ILE A 141 20.83 33.35 -11.16
CA ILE A 141 20.30 34.35 -12.10
C ILE A 141 19.24 35.23 -11.43
N THR A 142 18.34 34.64 -10.63
CA THR A 142 17.32 35.40 -9.89
C THR A 142 17.94 36.40 -8.91
N TYR A 143 18.97 36.00 -8.14
CA TYR A 143 19.67 36.92 -7.24
C TYR A 143 20.49 37.98 -7.97
N PHE A 144 21.14 37.64 -9.09
CA PHE A 144 21.83 38.62 -9.93
C PHE A 144 20.87 39.70 -10.43
N LEU A 145 19.72 39.31 -11.00
CA LEU A 145 18.69 40.24 -11.44
C LEU A 145 18.14 41.09 -10.28
N LEU A 146 17.93 40.51 -9.09
CA LEU A 146 17.50 41.26 -7.89
C LEU A 146 18.49 42.39 -7.53
N PHE A 147 19.79 42.11 -7.53
CA PHE A 147 20.79 43.14 -7.25
C PHE A 147 20.88 44.20 -8.36
N CYS A 148 20.71 43.83 -9.63
CA CYS A 148 20.60 44.80 -10.72
C CYS A 148 19.38 45.72 -10.55
N VAL A 149 18.22 45.19 -10.14
CA VAL A 149 17.01 45.98 -9.83
C VAL A 149 17.26 46.94 -8.67
N TYR A 150 17.96 46.51 -7.62
CA TYR A 150 18.31 47.39 -6.51
C TYR A 150 19.26 48.51 -6.95
N ALA A 151 20.29 48.20 -7.73
CA ALA A 151 21.22 49.21 -8.26
C ALA A 151 20.50 50.24 -9.14
N LEU A 152 19.64 49.79 -10.07
CA LEU A 152 18.82 50.66 -10.91
C LEU A 152 17.82 51.49 -10.09
N GLY A 153 17.19 50.90 -9.09
CA GLY A 153 16.24 51.56 -8.18
C GLY A 153 16.90 52.68 -7.36
N PHE A 154 18.10 52.45 -6.82
CA PHE A 154 18.86 53.49 -6.12
C PHE A 154 19.40 54.57 -7.06
N TRP A 155 19.91 54.20 -8.25
CA TRP A 155 20.37 55.17 -9.24
C TRP A 155 19.23 56.10 -9.70
N TYR A 156 18.10 55.52 -10.10
CA TYR A 156 16.93 56.29 -10.54
C TYR A 156 16.26 57.04 -9.37
N GLY A 157 16.20 56.45 -8.17
CA GLY A 157 15.74 57.11 -6.96
C GLY A 157 16.58 58.34 -6.59
N THR A 158 17.91 58.25 -6.73
CA THR A 158 18.82 59.39 -6.53
C THR A 158 18.57 60.49 -7.57
N LYS A 159 18.36 60.12 -8.83
CA LYS A 159 17.98 61.07 -9.90
C LYS A 159 16.66 61.78 -9.60
N LEU A 160 15.63 61.06 -9.13
CA LEU A 160 14.33 61.61 -8.73
C LEU A 160 14.43 62.58 -7.52
N ILE A 161 15.38 62.38 -6.61
CA ILE A 161 15.64 63.31 -5.50
C ILE A 161 16.26 64.61 -6.02
N LEU A 162 17.14 64.53 -7.01
CA LEU A 162 17.84 65.70 -7.59
C LEU A 162 16.98 66.49 -8.59
N GLU A 163 16.10 65.83 -9.35
CA GLU A 163 15.35 66.45 -10.46
C GLU A 163 13.85 66.66 -10.18
N ASP A 164 13.20 65.76 -9.43
CA ASP A 164 11.74 65.69 -9.27
C ASP A 164 11.27 66.03 -7.84
N ASN A 165 12.13 66.64 -7.00
CA ASN A 165 11.85 67.00 -5.60
C ASN A 165 11.35 65.85 -4.69
N TYR A 166 11.75 64.60 -4.97
CA TYR A 166 11.43 63.49 -4.07
C TYR A 166 12.17 63.62 -2.73
N SER A 167 11.45 63.46 -1.62
CA SER A 167 12.10 63.31 -0.31
C SER A 167 12.88 62.00 -0.25
N ILE A 168 14.09 62.03 0.31
CA ILE A 168 14.94 60.87 0.58
C ILE A 168 14.15 59.76 1.29
N GLY A 169 13.37 60.12 2.33
CA GLY A 169 12.53 59.17 3.07
C GLY A 169 11.39 58.58 2.24
N GLY A 170 10.88 59.32 1.25
CA GLY A 170 9.88 58.84 0.29
C GLY A 170 10.44 57.75 -0.62
N VAL A 171 11.64 57.97 -1.18
CA VAL A 171 12.35 56.97 -2.00
C VAL A 171 12.66 55.70 -1.21
N PHE A 172 13.17 55.82 0.03
CA PHE A 172 13.38 54.67 0.90
C PHE A 172 12.09 53.92 1.24
N THR A 173 10.97 54.63 1.46
CA THR A 173 9.66 54.00 1.73
C THR A 173 9.19 53.19 0.53
N ILE A 174 9.22 53.76 -0.68
CA ILE A 174 8.84 53.07 -1.92
C ILE A 174 9.73 51.83 -2.13
N PHE A 175 11.05 51.97 -1.96
CA PHE A 175 12.00 50.87 -2.12
C PHE A 175 11.74 49.72 -1.13
N ILE A 176 11.53 50.03 0.15
CA ILE A 176 11.28 49.02 1.20
C ILE A 176 9.94 48.32 0.97
N CYS A 177 8.86 49.08 0.72
CA CYS A 177 7.54 48.51 0.46
C CYS A 177 7.58 47.56 -0.75
N ILE A 178 8.11 47.99 -1.89
CA ILE A 178 8.11 47.15 -3.10
C ILE A 178 9.06 45.96 -2.95
N SER A 179 10.22 46.13 -2.32
CA SER A 179 11.12 45.00 -2.03
C SER A 179 10.46 43.95 -1.13
N TYR A 180 9.72 44.38 -0.10
CA TYR A 180 8.98 43.48 0.79
C TYR A 180 7.80 42.80 0.08
N GLY A 181 7.11 43.53 -0.79
CA GLY A 181 6.07 42.97 -1.66
C GLY A 181 6.61 41.88 -2.59
N ILE A 182 7.69 42.16 -3.34
CA ILE A 182 8.34 41.19 -4.24
C ILE A 182 8.81 39.95 -3.45
N LEU A 183 9.39 40.14 -2.26
CA LEU A 183 9.80 39.04 -1.39
C LEU A 183 8.60 38.18 -0.92
N SER A 184 7.49 38.82 -0.55
CA SER A 184 6.25 38.13 -0.15
C SER A 184 5.70 37.28 -1.31
N LEU A 185 5.66 37.84 -2.53
CA LEU A 185 5.23 37.12 -3.72
C LEU A 185 6.14 35.92 -4.04
N ALA A 186 7.45 36.06 -3.87
CA ALA A 186 8.40 34.94 -4.05
C ALA A 186 8.18 33.84 -3.00
N GLN A 187 7.91 34.21 -1.74
CA GLN A 187 7.59 33.25 -0.67
C GLN A 187 6.19 32.62 -0.80
N ALA A 188 5.29 33.18 -1.62
CA ALA A 188 4.00 32.56 -1.92
C ALA A 188 4.12 31.28 -2.77
N SER A 189 5.20 31.12 -3.53
CA SER A 189 5.43 29.99 -4.47
C SER A 189 5.20 28.59 -3.87
N PRO A 190 5.83 28.19 -2.74
CA PRO A 190 5.60 26.87 -2.13
C PRO A 190 4.15 26.64 -1.66
N PHE A 191 3.42 27.69 -1.28
CA PHE A 191 2.01 27.57 -0.91
C PHE A 191 1.13 27.32 -2.14
N PHE A 192 1.38 28.02 -3.25
CA PHE A 192 0.72 27.74 -4.53
C PHE A 192 1.05 26.34 -5.06
N GLN A 193 2.27 25.85 -4.89
CA GLN A 193 2.62 24.48 -5.25
C GLN A 193 1.82 23.46 -4.42
N ALA A 194 1.72 23.64 -3.10
CA ALA A 194 0.92 22.75 -2.25
C ALA A 194 -0.58 22.76 -2.62
N LEU A 195 -1.14 23.92 -2.98
CA LEU A 195 -2.51 24.03 -3.48
C LEU A 195 -2.71 23.32 -4.83
N TYR A 196 -1.72 23.38 -5.72
CA TYR A 196 -1.75 22.64 -6.97
C TYR A 196 -1.68 21.12 -6.75
N GLU A 197 -0.77 20.65 -5.89
CA GLU A 197 -0.65 19.24 -5.53
C GLU A 197 -1.92 18.70 -4.85
N ALA A 198 -2.51 19.46 -3.93
CA ALA A 198 -3.80 19.16 -3.33
C ALA A 198 -4.93 19.05 -4.37
N ARG A 199 -4.98 19.94 -5.37
CA ARG A 199 -5.97 19.87 -6.46
C ARG A 199 -5.80 18.62 -7.33
N VAL A 200 -4.56 18.23 -7.64
CA VAL A 200 -4.28 17.02 -8.44
C VAL A 200 -4.63 15.75 -7.65
N ALA A 201 -4.27 15.69 -6.37
CA ALA A 201 -4.66 14.61 -5.46
C ALA A 201 -6.19 14.49 -5.33
N ALA A 202 -6.88 15.63 -5.14
CA ALA A 202 -8.33 15.68 -5.07
C ALA A 202 -8.98 15.18 -6.37
N TYR A 203 -8.44 15.50 -7.55
CA TYR A 203 -8.99 15.00 -8.81
C TYR A 203 -8.94 13.47 -8.92
N GLY A 204 -7.83 12.84 -8.54
CA GLY A 204 -7.73 11.36 -8.54
C GLY A 204 -8.70 10.71 -7.57
N ILE A 205 -8.85 11.28 -6.38
CA ILE A 205 -9.81 10.82 -5.36
C ILE A 205 -11.26 11.01 -5.82
N TRP A 206 -11.62 12.16 -6.41
CA TRP A 206 -12.96 12.42 -6.92
C TRP A 206 -13.30 11.54 -8.12
N GLN A 207 -12.34 11.27 -9.02
CA GLN A 207 -12.55 10.33 -10.12
C GLN A 207 -12.94 8.93 -9.62
N ILE A 208 -12.32 8.45 -8.53
CA ILE A 208 -12.71 7.20 -7.88
C ILE A 208 -14.08 7.35 -7.20
N ILE A 209 -14.38 8.47 -6.53
CA ILE A 209 -15.66 8.66 -5.83
C ILE A 209 -16.85 8.70 -6.81
N ASP A 210 -16.74 9.48 -7.89
CA ASP A 210 -17.82 9.77 -8.84
C ASP A 210 -18.08 8.66 -9.86
N GLN A 211 -17.11 7.77 -10.08
CA GLN A 211 -17.28 6.60 -10.94
C GLN A 211 -18.40 5.71 -10.39
N SER A 212 -19.52 5.57 -11.09
CA SER A 212 -20.55 4.60 -10.74
C SER A 212 -20.13 3.17 -11.14
N SER A 213 -20.39 2.20 -10.27
CA SER A 213 -20.34 0.77 -10.61
C SER A 213 -21.75 0.27 -10.90
N GLU A 214 -21.92 -0.46 -12.00
CA GLU A 214 -23.22 -1.05 -12.39
C GLU A 214 -23.68 -2.12 -11.38
N ILE A 215 -22.72 -2.84 -10.81
CA ILE A 215 -22.92 -3.86 -9.79
C ILE A 215 -22.54 -3.22 -8.45
N ASN A 216 -23.51 -2.60 -7.78
CA ASN A 216 -23.32 -1.97 -6.47
C ASN A 216 -24.37 -2.51 -5.48
N ALA A 217 -23.91 -2.92 -4.29
CA ALA A 217 -24.75 -3.50 -3.23
C ALA A 217 -25.45 -2.44 -2.35
N ASP A 218 -25.02 -1.17 -2.41
CA ASP A 218 -25.62 -0.07 -1.67
C ASP A 218 -26.96 0.40 -2.30
N PHE A 219 -27.23 0.04 -3.55
CA PHE A 219 -28.51 0.35 -4.18
C PHE A 219 -29.59 -0.63 -3.72
N ASP A 220 -30.57 -0.13 -2.96
CA ASP A 220 -31.79 -0.88 -2.60
C ASP A 220 -32.78 -0.97 -3.77
N LYS A 221 -32.30 -1.52 -4.91
CA LYS A 221 -33.06 -1.74 -6.13
C LYS A 221 -33.11 -3.22 -6.46
N GLY A 222 -34.30 -3.69 -6.85
CA GLY A 222 -34.56 -5.07 -7.23
C GLY A 222 -35.43 -5.81 -6.22
N LEU A 223 -35.66 -7.10 -6.48
CA LEU A 223 -36.54 -7.95 -5.69
C LEU A 223 -35.88 -8.36 -4.35
N THR A 224 -36.61 -8.22 -3.25
CA THR A 224 -36.19 -8.55 -1.86
C THR A 224 -37.21 -9.39 -1.06
N LYS A 225 -38.44 -9.56 -1.57
CA LYS A 225 -39.51 -10.32 -0.91
C LYS A 225 -39.96 -11.47 -1.80
N TYR A 226 -39.09 -12.47 -1.91
CA TYR A 226 -39.30 -13.68 -2.70
C TYR A 226 -38.84 -14.86 -1.85
N ASP A 227 -39.64 -15.92 -1.71
CA ASP A 227 -39.16 -17.13 -1.04
C ASP A 227 -38.33 -17.93 -2.05
N LEU A 228 -37.01 -17.95 -1.85
CA LEU A 228 -36.08 -18.54 -2.81
C LEU A 228 -36.10 -20.07 -2.65
N MET A 229 -36.54 -20.77 -3.69
CA MET A 229 -36.52 -22.23 -3.77
C MET A 229 -35.12 -22.71 -4.19
N GLY A 230 -34.44 -21.94 -5.04
CA GLY A 230 -33.06 -22.19 -5.45
C GLY A 230 -32.93 -23.08 -6.69
N ASP A 231 -33.86 -23.03 -7.62
CA ASP A 231 -33.69 -23.57 -8.99
C ASP A 231 -32.76 -22.63 -9.78
N ILE A 232 -31.71 -23.15 -10.43
CA ILE A 232 -30.69 -22.34 -11.11
C ILE A 232 -30.60 -22.75 -12.58
N GLN A 233 -30.69 -21.77 -13.49
CA GLN A 233 -30.59 -21.99 -14.93
C GLN A 233 -29.59 -21.02 -15.58
N PHE A 234 -28.55 -21.58 -16.21
CA PHE A 234 -27.69 -20.89 -17.17
C PHE A 234 -28.25 -21.16 -18.57
N SER A 235 -28.39 -20.11 -19.39
CA SER A 235 -28.91 -20.23 -20.77
C SER A 235 -28.01 -19.50 -21.76
N ASN A 236 -27.32 -20.28 -22.61
CA ASN A 236 -26.41 -19.85 -23.67
C ASN A 236 -25.45 -18.76 -23.19
N VAL A 237 -24.75 -19.00 -22.08
CA VAL A 237 -23.86 -18.03 -21.45
C VAL A 237 -22.52 -17.95 -22.18
N TYR A 238 -22.17 -16.73 -22.60
CA TYR A 238 -20.87 -16.36 -23.14
C TYR A 238 -20.20 -15.38 -22.18
N PHE A 239 -18.94 -15.63 -21.80
CA PHE A 239 -18.22 -14.77 -20.88
C PHE A 239 -16.71 -14.70 -21.16
N PHE A 240 -16.16 -13.49 -20.99
CA PHE A 240 -14.73 -13.20 -20.88
C PHE A 240 -14.49 -12.24 -19.70
N TYR A 241 -13.35 -12.36 -19.02
CA TYR A 241 -12.97 -11.37 -18.01
C TYR A 241 -12.65 -10.03 -18.67
N PRO A 242 -13.21 -8.89 -18.22
CA PRO A 242 -12.96 -7.60 -18.88
C PRO A 242 -11.48 -7.20 -18.93
N ALA A 243 -10.69 -7.55 -17.91
CA ALA A 243 -9.24 -7.33 -17.89
C ALA A 243 -8.45 -8.15 -18.94
N ARG A 244 -9.11 -9.14 -19.59
CA ARG A 244 -8.55 -10.00 -20.65
C ARG A 244 -9.60 -10.27 -21.74
N SER A 245 -10.16 -9.20 -22.31
CA SER A 245 -11.23 -9.25 -23.34
C SER A 245 -10.99 -10.20 -24.51
N ASN A 246 -9.73 -10.49 -24.84
CA ASN A 246 -9.35 -11.28 -26.00
C ASN A 246 -9.39 -12.80 -25.76
N VAL A 247 -9.71 -13.25 -24.54
CA VAL A 247 -9.75 -14.68 -24.18
C VAL A 247 -11.16 -15.03 -23.69
N PRO A 248 -12.00 -15.70 -24.49
CA PRO A 248 -13.27 -16.24 -24.02
C PRO A 248 -13.02 -17.37 -23.01
N ILE A 249 -13.81 -17.38 -21.94
CA ILE A 249 -13.74 -18.37 -20.85
C ILE A 249 -14.95 -19.30 -20.87
N LEU A 250 -16.13 -18.78 -21.19
CA LEU A 250 -17.36 -19.54 -21.44
C LEU A 250 -17.83 -19.21 -22.85
N THR A 251 -18.11 -20.23 -23.67
CA THR A 251 -18.45 -20.06 -25.10
C THR A 251 -19.83 -20.58 -25.47
N ASN A 252 -20.46 -21.49 -24.71
CA ASN A 252 -21.88 -21.81 -24.87
C ASN A 252 -22.43 -22.58 -23.65
N LEU A 253 -22.40 -21.98 -22.46
CA LEU A 253 -22.79 -22.69 -21.25
C LEU A 253 -24.32 -22.67 -21.04
N SER A 254 -24.95 -23.84 -21.07
CA SER A 254 -26.37 -24.05 -20.77
C SER A 254 -26.55 -25.18 -19.75
N LEU A 255 -26.96 -24.84 -18.53
CA LEU A 255 -27.04 -25.75 -17.38
C LEU A 255 -28.33 -25.52 -16.60
N LYS A 256 -28.93 -26.61 -16.09
CA LYS A 256 -30.07 -26.58 -15.15
C LYS A 256 -29.75 -27.39 -13.89
N ILE A 257 -30.00 -26.78 -12.74
CA ILE A 257 -29.81 -27.32 -11.39
C ILE A 257 -31.12 -27.17 -10.64
N LYS A 258 -31.73 -28.28 -10.22
CA LYS A 258 -33.03 -28.24 -9.51
C LYS A 258 -32.86 -27.80 -8.05
N CYS A 259 -33.93 -27.23 -7.49
CA CYS A 259 -34.09 -27.00 -6.05
C CYS A 259 -33.66 -28.24 -5.23
N GLY A 260 -32.72 -28.05 -4.29
CA GLY A 260 -32.22 -29.10 -3.39
C GLY A 260 -31.22 -30.08 -4.01
N GLN A 261 -30.88 -29.93 -5.30
CA GLN A 261 -29.95 -30.82 -6.00
C GLN A 261 -28.48 -30.43 -5.72
N THR A 262 -27.62 -31.43 -5.54
CA THR A 262 -26.16 -31.27 -5.50
C THR A 262 -25.56 -31.58 -6.87
N VAL A 263 -24.90 -30.59 -7.47
CA VAL A 263 -24.31 -30.67 -8.81
C VAL A 263 -22.80 -30.44 -8.75
N ALA A 264 -22.03 -31.37 -9.30
CA ALA A 264 -20.57 -31.28 -9.38
C ALA A 264 -20.10 -30.76 -10.75
N LEU A 265 -19.33 -29.67 -10.77
CA LEU A 265 -18.56 -29.22 -11.95
C LEU A 265 -17.18 -29.85 -11.95
N VAL A 266 -16.86 -30.59 -13.00
CA VAL A 266 -15.61 -31.33 -13.19
C VAL A 266 -14.97 -30.92 -14.50
N GLY A 267 -13.64 -30.95 -14.61
CA GLY A 267 -12.94 -30.62 -15.86
C GLY A 267 -11.54 -30.06 -15.61
N SER A 268 -10.78 -29.84 -16.70
CA SER A 268 -9.41 -29.33 -16.63
C SER A 268 -9.30 -27.98 -15.92
N SER A 269 -8.10 -27.61 -15.47
CA SER A 269 -7.85 -26.22 -15.08
C SER A 269 -8.14 -25.28 -16.25
N GLY A 270 -8.62 -24.07 -15.97
CA GLY A 270 -9.01 -23.08 -16.96
C GLY A 270 -10.31 -23.38 -17.74
N SER A 271 -11.09 -24.42 -17.42
CA SER A 271 -12.33 -24.73 -18.15
C SER A 271 -13.55 -23.84 -17.83
N GLY A 272 -13.41 -22.87 -16.90
CA GLY A 272 -14.47 -21.92 -16.53
C GLY A 272 -15.26 -22.24 -15.25
N LYS A 273 -14.91 -23.30 -14.51
CA LYS A 273 -15.66 -23.77 -13.31
C LYS A 273 -15.89 -22.67 -12.26
N SER A 274 -14.83 -22.08 -11.71
CA SER A 274 -14.92 -21.01 -10.70
C SER A 274 -15.55 -19.73 -11.26
N THR A 275 -15.46 -19.50 -12.58
CA THR A 275 -16.16 -18.42 -13.26
C THR A 275 -17.69 -18.57 -13.18
N CYS A 276 -18.23 -19.79 -13.25
CA CYS A 276 -19.66 -20.03 -13.02
C CYS A 276 -20.10 -19.62 -11.61
N VAL A 277 -19.29 -19.94 -10.59
CA VAL A 277 -19.52 -19.54 -9.19
C VAL A 277 -19.44 -18.02 -8.99
N GLN A 278 -18.51 -17.34 -9.67
CA GLN A 278 -18.40 -15.87 -9.64
C GLN A 278 -19.56 -15.15 -10.35
N LEU A 279 -20.03 -15.70 -11.47
CA LEU A 279 -21.16 -15.16 -12.23
C LEU A 279 -22.49 -15.33 -11.47
N LEU A 280 -22.68 -16.46 -10.78
CA LEU A 280 -23.88 -16.71 -9.97
C LEU A 280 -23.97 -15.76 -8.75
N GLN A 281 -22.83 -15.38 -8.17
CA GLN A 281 -22.73 -14.32 -7.14
C GLN A 281 -22.87 -12.89 -7.70
N ARG A 282 -23.02 -12.75 -9.03
CA ARG A 282 -23.06 -11.48 -9.76
C ARG A 282 -21.87 -10.59 -9.39
N PHE A 283 -20.64 -11.12 -9.45
CA PHE A 283 -19.42 -10.30 -9.40
C PHE A 283 -19.09 -9.65 -10.75
N TYR A 284 -19.55 -10.24 -11.85
CA TYR A 284 -19.43 -9.70 -13.20
C TYR A 284 -20.80 -9.75 -13.91
N ASN A 285 -21.00 -8.85 -14.86
CA ASN A 285 -22.14 -8.89 -15.77
C ASN A 285 -21.83 -9.80 -16.97
N LEU A 286 -22.85 -10.54 -17.43
CA LEU A 286 -22.80 -11.35 -18.65
C LEU A 286 -22.79 -10.45 -19.89
N GLN A 287 -21.96 -10.79 -20.88
CA GLN A 287 -21.97 -10.16 -22.20
C GLN A 287 -23.07 -10.72 -23.11
N SER A 288 -23.33 -12.03 -23.05
CA SER A 288 -24.45 -12.68 -23.75
C SER A 288 -24.98 -13.89 -22.97
N GLY A 289 -26.22 -14.26 -23.24
CA GLY A 289 -26.97 -15.26 -22.47
C GLY A 289 -27.62 -14.68 -21.20
N SER A 290 -28.20 -15.56 -20.38
CA SER A 290 -28.79 -15.19 -19.09
C SER A 290 -28.52 -16.24 -18.01
N ILE A 291 -28.44 -15.78 -16.76
CA ILE A 291 -28.45 -16.63 -15.56
C ILE A 291 -29.68 -16.27 -14.77
N ARG A 292 -30.51 -17.29 -14.51
CA ARG A 292 -31.79 -17.20 -13.82
C ARG A 292 -31.77 -18.01 -12.54
N ILE A 293 -32.43 -17.50 -11.51
CA ILE A 293 -32.73 -18.20 -10.27
C ILE A 293 -34.25 -18.15 -10.09
N ASP A 294 -34.89 -19.28 -9.83
CA ASP A 294 -36.36 -19.44 -9.76
C ASP A 294 -37.09 -18.77 -10.95
N GLY A 295 -36.52 -18.91 -12.14
CA GLY A 295 -37.05 -18.38 -13.40
C GLY A 295 -36.81 -16.89 -13.69
N LYS A 296 -36.33 -16.08 -12.74
CA LYS A 296 -36.03 -14.65 -12.92
C LYS A 296 -34.54 -14.40 -13.08
N GLU A 297 -34.16 -13.34 -13.80
CA GLU A 297 -32.74 -13.06 -14.03
C GLU A 297 -32.04 -12.51 -12.78
N THR A 298 -30.79 -12.93 -12.56
CA THR A 298 -29.91 -12.45 -11.48
C THR A 298 -29.76 -10.91 -11.43
N LYS A 299 -30.06 -10.22 -12.54
CA LYS A 299 -30.09 -8.75 -12.65
C LYS A 299 -31.29 -8.10 -11.96
N GLU A 300 -32.43 -8.80 -11.85
CA GLU A 300 -33.70 -8.30 -11.26
C GLU A 300 -33.70 -8.30 -9.72
N TYR A 301 -32.90 -9.17 -9.11
CA TYR A 301 -32.78 -9.26 -7.65
C TYR A 301 -31.92 -8.13 -7.08
N ASN A 302 -32.27 -7.71 -5.85
CA ASN A 302 -31.38 -6.86 -5.06
C ASN A 302 -30.08 -7.61 -4.76
N LEU A 303 -28.93 -6.97 -4.97
CA LEU A 303 -27.62 -7.62 -4.92
C LEU A 303 -27.23 -8.07 -3.51
N LYS A 304 -27.58 -7.28 -2.49
CA LYS A 304 -27.34 -7.62 -1.09
C LYS A 304 -28.19 -8.83 -0.70
N TRP A 305 -29.49 -8.78 -0.99
CA TRP A 305 -30.44 -9.86 -0.73
C TRP A 305 -30.05 -11.17 -1.43
N LEU A 306 -29.64 -11.11 -2.69
CA LEU A 306 -29.14 -12.26 -3.45
C LEU A 306 -27.93 -12.92 -2.76
N ARG A 307 -26.97 -12.11 -2.30
CA ARG A 307 -25.76 -12.59 -1.61
C ARG A 307 -25.99 -12.96 -0.13
N GLU A 308 -27.15 -12.65 0.43
CA GLU A 308 -27.58 -13.17 1.74
C GLU A 308 -28.08 -14.62 1.61
N HIS A 309 -28.71 -14.98 0.49
CA HIS A 309 -29.24 -16.32 0.23
C HIS A 309 -28.24 -17.30 -0.42
N ILE A 310 -27.04 -16.82 -0.77
CA ILE A 310 -25.94 -17.60 -1.34
C ILE A 310 -24.81 -17.74 -0.29
N GLY A 311 -24.55 -18.96 0.15
CA GLY A 311 -23.38 -19.32 0.96
C GLY A 311 -22.21 -19.72 0.06
N VAL A 312 -20.99 -19.33 0.42
CA VAL A 312 -19.80 -19.57 -0.41
C VAL A 312 -18.62 -20.04 0.45
N VAL A 313 -17.98 -21.13 0.03
CA VAL A 313 -16.74 -21.63 0.61
C VAL A 313 -15.69 -21.69 -0.50
N ASN A 314 -14.69 -20.80 -0.41
CA ASN A 314 -13.60 -20.69 -1.38
C ASN A 314 -12.49 -21.72 -1.11
N GLN A 315 -11.67 -21.98 -2.12
CA GLN A 315 -10.51 -22.88 -2.08
C GLN A 315 -9.54 -22.50 -0.94
N GLU A 316 -9.11 -21.24 -0.92
CA GLU A 316 -8.31 -20.65 0.17
C GLU A 316 -9.19 -19.75 1.05
N PRO A 317 -9.61 -20.21 2.25
CA PRO A 317 -10.45 -19.42 3.14
C PRO A 317 -9.67 -18.29 3.81
N VAL A 318 -9.99 -17.05 3.43
CA VAL A 318 -9.43 -15.85 4.07
C VAL A 318 -10.20 -15.51 5.35
N LEU A 319 -9.47 -15.46 6.46
CA LEU A 319 -9.93 -14.96 7.75
C LEU A 319 -9.33 -13.58 8.01
N PHE A 320 -10.14 -12.67 8.56
CA PHE A 320 -9.70 -11.33 8.95
C PHE A 320 -8.95 -11.39 10.28
N HIS A 321 -8.04 -10.43 10.50
CA HIS A 321 -7.37 -10.25 11.80
C HIS A 321 -8.40 -9.73 12.82
N LYS A 322 -9.14 -10.68 13.40
CA LYS A 322 -10.25 -10.52 14.35
C LYS A 322 -10.37 -11.82 15.16
N THR A 323 -11.27 -11.86 16.13
CA THR A 323 -11.60 -13.10 16.85
C THR A 323 -12.22 -14.16 15.92
N ILE A 324 -12.23 -15.44 16.35
CA ILE A 324 -12.97 -16.50 15.64
C ILE A 324 -14.47 -16.17 15.58
N ARG A 325 -15.02 -15.66 16.69
CA ARG A 325 -16.41 -15.18 16.79
C ARG A 325 -16.77 -14.17 15.69
N GLU A 326 -16.02 -13.07 15.59
CA GLU A 326 -16.26 -12.03 14.59
C GLU A 326 -16.02 -12.55 13.17
N ASN A 327 -15.11 -13.50 12.98
CA ASN A 327 -14.91 -14.16 11.70
C ASN A 327 -16.10 -15.03 11.28
N ILE A 328 -16.83 -15.64 12.21
CA ILE A 328 -18.07 -16.40 11.91
C ILE A 328 -19.24 -15.44 11.68
N LEU A 329 -19.37 -14.39 12.50
CA LEU A 329 -20.38 -13.32 12.38
C LEU A 329 -20.26 -12.44 11.13
N PHE A 330 -19.18 -12.57 10.34
CA PHE A 330 -18.84 -11.59 9.31
C PHE A 330 -19.95 -11.37 8.27
N GLY A 331 -20.61 -10.21 8.37
CA GLY A 331 -21.73 -9.82 7.51
C GLY A 331 -23.12 -10.27 8.00
N PHE A 332 -23.26 -10.78 9.22
CA PHE A 332 -24.54 -11.10 9.85
C PHE A 332 -24.51 -10.76 11.35
N ASP A 333 -24.56 -9.47 11.65
CA ASP A 333 -24.31 -8.91 12.99
C ASP A 333 -25.42 -9.19 14.02
N LEU A 334 -26.57 -9.72 13.59
CA LEU A 334 -27.74 -9.99 14.43
C LEU A 334 -27.77 -11.42 15.02
N ALA A 335 -26.73 -12.23 14.79
CA ALA A 335 -26.74 -13.64 15.21
C ALA A 335 -26.61 -13.80 16.74
N THR A 336 -27.38 -14.71 17.32
CA THR A 336 -27.24 -15.09 18.72
C THR A 336 -26.01 -15.98 18.95
N ASN A 337 -25.50 -16.03 20.18
CA ASN A 337 -24.42 -16.95 20.55
C ASN A 337 -24.78 -18.43 20.24
N GLU A 338 -26.05 -18.79 20.38
CA GLU A 338 -26.57 -20.13 20.09
C GLU A 338 -26.48 -20.46 18.59
N GLN A 339 -26.85 -19.51 17.72
CA GLN A 339 -26.70 -19.66 16.26
C GLN A 339 -25.22 -19.81 15.85
N ILE A 340 -24.32 -19.03 16.45
CA ILE A 340 -22.86 -19.16 16.22
C ILE A 340 -22.36 -20.55 16.65
N HIS A 341 -22.78 -21.04 17.82
CA HIS A 341 -22.42 -22.37 18.31
C HIS A 341 -23.00 -23.49 17.44
N GLN A 342 -24.25 -23.34 16.96
CA GLN A 342 -24.90 -24.31 16.08
C GLN A 342 -24.22 -24.37 14.71
N ALA A 343 -23.94 -23.23 14.08
CA ALA A 343 -23.19 -23.16 12.81
C ALA A 343 -21.78 -23.77 12.97
N ALA A 344 -21.09 -23.48 14.07
CA ALA A 344 -19.79 -24.08 14.38
C ALA A 344 -19.86 -25.60 14.59
N LYS A 345 -20.93 -26.15 15.19
CA LYS A 345 -21.13 -27.61 15.32
C LYS A 345 -21.46 -28.27 13.98
N MET A 346 -22.29 -27.63 13.15
CA MET A 346 -22.54 -28.08 11.77
C MET A 346 -21.26 -28.09 10.93
N ALA A 347 -20.32 -27.20 11.20
CA ALA A 347 -19.04 -27.13 10.52
C ALA A 347 -17.90 -27.99 11.12
N ASN A 348 -18.15 -28.86 12.12
CA ASN A 348 -17.11 -29.56 12.91
C ASN A 348 -16.06 -28.61 13.53
N ALA A 349 -16.39 -27.34 13.73
CA ALA A 349 -15.48 -26.31 14.24
C ALA A 349 -15.50 -26.19 15.77
N HIS A 350 -16.66 -26.46 16.40
CA HIS A 350 -16.88 -26.18 17.82
C HIS A 350 -15.83 -26.80 18.75
N ASP A 351 -15.49 -28.08 18.55
CA ASP A 351 -14.67 -28.83 19.50
C ASP A 351 -13.21 -28.33 19.51
N PHE A 352 -12.64 -28.04 18.33
CA PHE A 352 -11.29 -27.46 18.27
C PHE A 352 -11.28 -26.00 18.75
N ILE A 353 -12.35 -25.22 18.52
CA ILE A 353 -12.46 -23.86 19.05
C ILE A 353 -12.49 -23.92 20.57
N MET A 354 -13.23 -24.85 21.17
CA MET A 354 -13.33 -24.99 22.64
C MET A 354 -12.02 -25.47 23.29
N ALA A 355 -11.12 -26.09 22.53
CA ALA A 355 -9.78 -26.47 22.97
C ALA A 355 -8.76 -25.32 22.94
N LEU A 356 -9.06 -24.19 22.29
CA LEU A 356 -8.20 -23.00 22.29
C LEU A 356 -8.31 -22.23 23.63
N PRO A 357 -7.23 -21.61 24.14
CA PRO A 357 -7.23 -20.94 25.45
C PRO A 357 -8.34 -19.89 25.61
N ASN A 358 -8.55 -19.07 24.57
CA ASN A 358 -9.56 -18.00 24.56
C ASN A 358 -10.85 -18.39 23.83
N LYS A 359 -10.99 -19.67 23.45
CA LYS A 359 -12.16 -20.22 22.75
C LYS A 359 -12.56 -19.39 21.53
N TYR A 360 -13.82 -18.97 21.44
CA TYR A 360 -14.35 -18.12 20.36
C TYR A 360 -13.72 -16.72 20.29
N GLU A 361 -13.17 -16.21 21.40
CA GLU A 361 -12.49 -14.91 21.48
C GLU A 361 -10.99 -15.01 21.13
N THR A 362 -10.53 -16.17 20.64
CA THR A 362 -9.15 -16.33 20.14
C THR A 362 -8.94 -15.49 18.88
N LEU A 363 -7.91 -14.64 18.88
CA LEU A 363 -7.46 -13.88 17.71
C LEU A 363 -6.82 -14.82 16.68
N VAL A 364 -7.26 -14.72 15.43
CA VAL A 364 -6.85 -15.64 14.35
C VAL A 364 -5.50 -15.23 13.71
N GLY A 365 -5.09 -13.97 13.88
CA GLY A 365 -3.88 -13.39 13.26
C GLY A 365 -4.08 -12.96 11.80
N GLU A 366 -3.07 -12.36 11.20
CA GLU A 366 -3.14 -11.87 9.81
C GLU A 366 -3.35 -13.04 8.83
N ARG A 367 -4.38 -12.97 7.98
CA ARG A 367 -4.86 -14.07 7.11
C ARG A 367 -5.03 -15.42 7.83
N GLY A 368 -5.27 -15.36 9.14
CA GLY A 368 -5.41 -16.53 10.01
C GLY A 368 -4.13 -17.34 10.22
N ALA A 369 -2.94 -16.73 10.19
CA ALA A 369 -1.66 -17.45 10.30
C ALA A 369 -1.55 -18.43 11.49
N ALA A 370 -2.31 -18.22 12.58
CA ALA A 370 -2.30 -19.07 13.77
C ALA A 370 -3.09 -20.40 13.65
N LEU A 371 -3.78 -20.66 12.53
CA LEU A 371 -4.64 -21.84 12.34
C LEU A 371 -4.21 -22.71 11.15
N SER A 372 -4.43 -24.03 11.26
CA SER A 372 -4.22 -24.98 10.15
C SER A 372 -5.23 -24.77 9.03
N GLY A 373 -4.92 -25.23 7.81
CA GLY A 373 -5.82 -25.13 6.65
C GLY A 373 -7.23 -25.67 6.93
N GLY A 374 -7.31 -26.89 7.49
CA GLY A 374 -8.58 -27.52 7.87
C GLY A 374 -9.36 -26.79 8.97
N GLN A 375 -8.68 -26.07 9.87
CA GLN A 375 -9.36 -25.21 10.86
C GLN A 375 -9.92 -23.94 10.18
N LYS A 376 -9.18 -23.31 9.27
CA LYS A 376 -9.67 -22.16 8.49
C LYS A 376 -10.87 -22.53 7.62
N GLN A 377 -10.82 -23.69 6.95
CA GLN A 377 -11.93 -24.21 6.14
C GLN A 377 -13.21 -24.35 6.97
N ARG A 378 -13.11 -24.97 8.15
CA ARG A 378 -14.25 -25.15 9.06
C ARG A 378 -14.83 -23.84 9.58
N ILE A 379 -14.00 -22.83 9.87
CA ILE A 379 -14.49 -21.48 10.22
C ILE A 379 -15.20 -20.82 9.03
N ALA A 380 -14.69 -20.98 7.80
CA ALA A 380 -15.35 -20.46 6.60
C ALA A 380 -16.69 -21.18 6.30
N ILE A 381 -16.79 -22.48 6.54
CA ILE A 381 -18.04 -23.24 6.45
C ILE A 381 -19.05 -22.73 7.51
N ALA A 382 -18.61 -22.52 8.76
CA ALA A 382 -19.46 -21.95 9.80
C ALA A 382 -19.98 -20.54 9.44
N ARG A 383 -19.11 -19.68 8.87
CA ARG A 383 -19.49 -18.35 8.33
C ARG A 383 -20.55 -18.46 7.23
N ALA A 384 -20.38 -19.39 6.28
CA ALA A 384 -21.34 -19.59 5.19
C ALA A 384 -22.69 -20.11 5.70
N LEU A 385 -22.68 -21.01 6.70
CA LEU A 385 -23.89 -21.60 7.27
C LEU A 385 -24.66 -20.68 8.22
N LEU A 386 -24.03 -19.69 8.85
CA LEU A 386 -24.67 -18.82 9.84
C LEU A 386 -25.90 -18.07 9.28
N ARG A 387 -25.91 -17.80 7.97
CA ARG A 387 -27.02 -17.12 7.26
C ARG A 387 -28.15 -18.04 6.79
N ASP A 388 -28.03 -19.35 7.01
CA ASP A 388 -28.91 -20.40 6.46
C ASP A 388 -29.23 -20.22 4.95
N PRO A 389 -28.21 -20.21 4.07
CA PRO A 389 -28.38 -19.95 2.65
C PRO A 389 -29.19 -21.06 1.96
N ARG A 390 -29.96 -20.69 0.93
CA ARG A 390 -30.71 -21.63 0.07
C ARG A 390 -29.83 -22.25 -1.02
N ILE A 391 -28.83 -21.49 -1.49
CA ILE A 391 -27.86 -21.92 -2.48
C ILE A 391 -26.48 -21.97 -1.83
N LEU A 392 -25.77 -23.09 -1.96
CA LEU A 392 -24.44 -23.29 -1.41
C LEU A 392 -23.41 -23.51 -2.55
N LEU A 393 -22.36 -22.69 -2.58
CA LEU A 393 -21.29 -22.74 -3.59
C LEU A 393 -19.98 -23.18 -2.92
N LEU A 394 -19.43 -24.30 -3.38
CA LEU A 394 -18.21 -24.89 -2.84
C LEU A 394 -17.14 -24.91 -3.94
N ASP A 395 -16.14 -24.03 -3.87
CA ASP A 395 -15.07 -23.90 -4.88
C ASP A 395 -13.79 -24.59 -4.37
N GLU A 396 -13.53 -25.83 -4.80
CA GLU A 396 -12.35 -26.64 -4.45
C GLU A 396 -12.01 -26.72 -2.94
N ALA A 397 -13.04 -26.71 -2.09
CA ALA A 397 -12.94 -26.55 -0.63
C ALA A 397 -12.20 -27.68 0.14
N THR A 398 -11.68 -28.70 -0.54
CA THR A 398 -10.87 -29.79 0.04
C THR A 398 -9.49 -29.96 -0.61
N SER A 399 -9.14 -29.15 -1.61
CA SER A 399 -7.94 -29.35 -2.46
C SER A 399 -6.59 -29.10 -1.79
N SER A 400 -6.57 -28.34 -0.69
CA SER A 400 -5.37 -27.86 0.01
C SER A 400 -5.16 -28.50 1.40
N LEU A 401 -5.87 -29.60 1.68
CA LEU A 401 -5.93 -30.23 3.01
C LEU A 401 -5.10 -31.53 3.08
N ASP A 402 -4.63 -31.82 4.29
CA ASP A 402 -4.16 -33.14 4.72
C ASP A 402 -5.32 -34.14 4.81
N ASN A 403 -5.02 -35.45 4.65
CA ASN A 403 -6.05 -36.50 4.55
C ASN A 403 -6.99 -36.57 5.77
N GLU A 404 -6.50 -36.33 6.99
CA GLU A 404 -7.32 -36.33 8.20
C GLU A 404 -8.26 -35.13 8.25
N SER A 405 -7.73 -33.92 8.04
CA SER A 405 -8.55 -32.70 7.96
C SER A 405 -9.52 -32.72 6.80
N GLU A 406 -9.15 -33.29 5.65
CA GLU A 406 -10.01 -33.45 4.47
C GLU A 406 -11.27 -34.24 4.82
N LYS A 407 -11.14 -35.37 5.54
CA LYS A 407 -12.29 -36.17 5.97
C LYS A 407 -13.25 -35.37 6.85
N ILE A 408 -12.71 -34.67 7.87
CA ILE A 408 -13.50 -33.89 8.83
C ILE A 408 -14.21 -32.71 8.15
N VAL A 409 -13.55 -32.08 7.16
CA VAL A 409 -14.11 -31.00 6.33
C VAL A 409 -15.18 -31.54 5.38
N GLN A 410 -14.95 -32.69 4.73
CA GLN A 410 -15.93 -33.31 3.83
C GLN A 410 -17.23 -33.69 4.57
N GLU A 411 -17.14 -34.21 5.80
CA GLU A 411 -18.29 -34.48 6.68
C GLU A 411 -19.04 -33.20 7.12
N ALA A 412 -18.35 -32.06 7.17
CA ALA A 412 -18.96 -30.75 7.41
C ALA A 412 -19.66 -30.21 6.15
N LEU A 413 -19.04 -30.35 4.98
CA LEU A 413 -19.62 -29.97 3.70
C LEU A 413 -20.88 -30.79 3.38
N GLU A 414 -20.90 -32.08 3.70
CA GLU A 414 -22.09 -32.94 3.45
C GLU A 414 -23.30 -32.52 4.30
N ARG A 415 -23.10 -32.21 5.59
CA ARG A 415 -24.17 -31.63 6.42
C ARG A 415 -24.54 -30.20 6.02
N ALA A 416 -23.61 -29.46 5.42
CA ALA A 416 -23.89 -28.15 4.85
C ALA A 416 -24.78 -28.24 3.60
N SER A 417 -24.56 -29.22 2.72
CA SER A 417 -25.33 -29.40 1.47
C SER A 417 -26.74 -29.94 1.66
N GLN A 418 -27.04 -30.60 2.79
CA GLN A 418 -28.38 -31.16 3.06
C GLN A 418 -29.47 -30.08 3.00
N ASN A 419 -30.53 -30.36 2.23
CA ASN A 419 -31.68 -29.48 1.98
C ASN A 419 -31.35 -28.14 1.31
N ARG A 420 -30.21 -28.03 0.60
CA ARG A 420 -29.79 -26.81 -0.12
C ARG A 420 -29.39 -27.14 -1.55
N THR A 421 -29.71 -26.26 -2.50
CA THR A 421 -29.17 -26.39 -3.85
C THR A 421 -27.67 -26.14 -3.80
N THR A 422 -26.86 -27.15 -4.13
CA THR A 422 -25.41 -27.09 -3.95
C THR A 422 -24.69 -27.20 -5.29
N LEU A 423 -23.83 -26.22 -5.59
CA LEU A 423 -22.91 -26.27 -6.73
C LEU A 423 -21.48 -26.48 -6.23
N VAL A 424 -20.90 -27.62 -6.55
CA VAL A 424 -19.57 -28.03 -6.07
C VAL A 424 -18.58 -28.06 -7.23
N ILE A 425 -17.47 -27.36 -7.10
CA ILE A 425 -16.30 -27.52 -7.97
C ILE A 425 -15.35 -28.45 -7.22
N ALA A 426 -15.20 -29.68 -7.72
CA ALA A 426 -14.45 -30.72 -7.03
C ALA A 426 -13.30 -31.26 -7.90
N HIS A 427 -12.14 -31.41 -7.28
CA HIS A 427 -10.98 -32.09 -7.83
C HIS A 427 -10.74 -33.48 -7.16
N ARG A 428 -11.65 -33.93 -6.29
CA ARG A 428 -11.57 -35.21 -5.58
C ARG A 428 -12.75 -36.11 -5.95
N LEU A 429 -12.47 -37.34 -6.40
CA LEU A 429 -13.49 -38.29 -6.83
C LEU A 429 -14.50 -38.65 -5.71
N SER A 430 -14.06 -38.66 -4.45
CA SER A 430 -14.89 -38.85 -3.26
C SER A 430 -16.06 -37.86 -3.18
N THR A 431 -15.77 -36.56 -3.37
CA THR A 431 -16.77 -35.49 -3.40
C THR A 431 -17.63 -35.56 -4.66
N ILE A 432 -17.04 -35.88 -5.81
CA ILE A 432 -17.74 -35.94 -7.11
C ILE A 432 -18.77 -37.08 -7.15
N ARG A 433 -18.41 -38.27 -6.68
CA ARG A 433 -19.26 -39.48 -6.74
C ARG A 433 -20.55 -39.35 -5.92
N ARG A 434 -20.60 -38.40 -4.97
CA ARG A 434 -21.75 -38.13 -4.09
C ARG A 434 -22.73 -37.08 -4.64
N ALA A 435 -22.44 -36.46 -5.79
CA ALA A 435 -23.35 -35.50 -6.41
C ALA A 435 -24.48 -36.20 -7.18
N ASP A 436 -25.70 -35.66 -7.10
CA ASP A 436 -26.87 -36.15 -7.84
C ASP A 436 -26.69 -36.02 -9.36
N LYS A 437 -25.78 -35.13 -9.79
CA LYS A 437 -25.50 -34.82 -11.18
C LYS A 437 -24.09 -34.26 -11.33
N ILE A 438 -23.37 -34.75 -12.32
CA ILE A 438 -22.01 -34.36 -12.66
C ILE A 438 -22.03 -33.71 -14.04
N ILE A 439 -21.34 -32.57 -14.15
CA ILE A 439 -21.19 -31.76 -15.36
C ILE A 439 -19.71 -31.69 -15.70
N VAL A 440 -19.32 -32.18 -16.88
CA VAL A 440 -17.94 -32.14 -17.34
C VAL A 440 -17.75 -30.97 -18.30
N MET A 441 -16.89 -30.03 -17.92
CA MET A 441 -16.60 -28.81 -18.66
C MET A 441 -15.23 -28.87 -19.33
N GLN A 442 -15.17 -28.53 -20.62
CA GLN A 442 -13.94 -28.39 -21.38
C GLN A 442 -14.00 -27.11 -22.23
N LYS A 443 -12.94 -26.30 -22.20
CA LYS A 443 -12.81 -25.05 -22.99
C LYS A 443 -14.00 -24.07 -22.92
N GLY A 444 -14.77 -24.06 -21.83
CA GLY A 444 -15.91 -23.16 -21.64
C GLY A 444 -17.28 -23.72 -22.08
N GLU A 445 -17.35 -25.01 -22.41
CA GLU A 445 -18.56 -25.72 -22.83
C GLU A 445 -18.78 -26.97 -21.98
N ILE A 446 -20.03 -27.45 -21.94
CA ILE A 446 -20.39 -28.73 -21.30
C ILE A 446 -20.24 -29.83 -22.35
N VAL A 447 -19.43 -30.84 -22.05
CA VAL A 447 -19.17 -31.98 -22.93
C VAL A 447 -19.99 -33.19 -22.51
N GLU A 448 -20.13 -33.42 -21.20
CA GLU A 448 -20.83 -34.57 -20.62
C GLU A 448 -21.67 -34.14 -19.42
N GLU A 449 -22.83 -34.76 -19.27
CA GLU A 449 -23.80 -34.53 -18.19
C GLU A 449 -24.44 -35.88 -17.80
N GLY A 450 -24.47 -36.22 -16.51
CA GLY A 450 -25.07 -37.48 -16.03
C GLY A 450 -24.81 -37.73 -14.54
N ASP A 451 -25.22 -38.90 -14.04
CA ASP A 451 -24.75 -39.42 -12.75
C ASP A 451 -23.40 -40.15 -12.90
N HIS A 452 -22.82 -40.57 -11.78
CA HIS A 452 -21.51 -41.24 -11.77
C HIS A 452 -21.51 -42.54 -12.63
N GLU A 453 -22.56 -43.34 -12.53
CA GLU A 453 -22.62 -44.65 -13.20
C GLU A 453 -22.80 -44.49 -14.71
N SER A 454 -23.67 -43.58 -15.15
CA SER A 454 -23.86 -43.26 -16.56
C SER A 454 -22.58 -42.73 -17.21
N LEU A 455 -21.88 -41.80 -16.54
CA LEU A 455 -20.65 -41.22 -17.07
C LEU A 455 -19.47 -42.22 -17.09
N MET A 456 -19.41 -43.16 -16.15
CA MET A 456 -18.43 -44.26 -16.18
C MET A 456 -18.71 -45.23 -17.35
N ASN A 457 -19.98 -45.50 -17.65
CA ASN A 457 -20.38 -46.36 -18.78
C ASN A 457 -20.11 -45.72 -20.15
N ILE A 458 -20.19 -44.38 -20.26
CA ILE A 458 -19.87 -43.64 -21.51
C ILE A 458 -18.37 -43.71 -21.86
N GLN A 459 -17.49 -44.00 -20.90
CA GLN A 459 -16.03 -44.05 -21.06
C GLN A 459 -15.40 -42.74 -21.63
N GLY A 460 -16.05 -41.61 -21.40
CA GLY A 460 -15.68 -40.29 -21.91
C GLY A 460 -14.57 -39.57 -21.14
N LEU A 461 -14.57 -38.25 -21.21
CA LEU A 461 -13.68 -37.36 -20.49
C LEU A 461 -13.82 -37.55 -18.97
N TYR A 462 -15.03 -37.78 -18.44
CA TYR A 462 -15.23 -38.12 -17.04
C TYR A 462 -14.45 -39.37 -16.62
N PHE A 463 -14.62 -40.47 -17.36
CA PHE A 463 -13.99 -41.75 -17.08
C PHE A 463 -12.45 -41.65 -17.08
N ASN A 464 -11.89 -40.89 -18.03
CA ASN A 464 -10.46 -40.63 -18.10
C ASN A 464 -9.95 -39.85 -16.87
N LEU A 465 -10.68 -38.83 -16.42
CA LEU A 465 -10.36 -38.08 -15.21
C LEU A 465 -10.49 -38.96 -13.95
N ALA A 466 -11.54 -39.76 -13.84
CA ALA A 466 -11.76 -40.68 -12.72
C ALA A 466 -10.66 -41.74 -12.62
N LYS A 467 -10.28 -42.36 -13.75
CA LYS A 467 -9.19 -43.36 -13.82
C LYS A 467 -7.84 -42.76 -13.40
N GLN A 468 -7.54 -41.53 -13.82
CA GLN A 468 -6.32 -40.82 -13.41
C GLN A 468 -6.29 -40.46 -11.92
N GLN A 469 -7.46 -40.28 -11.28
CA GLN A 469 -7.54 -40.03 -9.83
C GLN A 469 -7.48 -41.31 -8.99
N ASN A 470 -8.11 -42.40 -9.43
CA ASN A 470 -8.00 -43.70 -8.75
C ASN A 470 -6.55 -44.20 -8.72
N LEU A 471 -5.80 -44.05 -9.82
CA LEU A 471 -4.36 -44.38 -9.89
C LEU A 471 -3.47 -43.57 -8.94
N ARG A 472 -4.00 -42.58 -8.21
CA ARG A 472 -3.27 -41.80 -7.19
C ARG A 472 -3.63 -42.18 -5.75
N GLN A 473 -4.63 -43.04 -5.54
CA GLN A 473 -4.82 -43.71 -4.26
C GLN A 473 -3.98 -45.00 -4.29
N PRO A 474 -3.06 -45.22 -3.34
CA PRO A 474 -2.34 -46.48 -3.28
C PRO A 474 -3.34 -47.59 -2.93
N GLU A 475 -3.57 -48.51 -3.85
CA GLU A 475 -4.31 -49.73 -3.56
C GLU A 475 -3.48 -50.57 -2.57
N GLU A 476 -4.10 -50.95 -1.45
CA GLU A 476 -3.55 -51.94 -0.51
C GLU A 476 -3.55 -53.32 -1.20
N VAL A 477 -2.49 -53.60 -1.98
CA VAL A 477 -2.29 -54.91 -2.58
C VAL A 477 -1.55 -55.81 -1.58
N GLU A 478 -2.32 -56.66 -0.88
CA GLU A 478 -1.76 -57.86 -0.25
C GLU A 478 -1.19 -58.78 -1.33
N SER A 479 0.13 -58.70 -1.58
CA SER A 479 0.85 -59.70 -2.36
C SER A 479 1.74 -60.56 -1.43
N LYS A 480 1.19 -61.70 -1.00
CA LYS A 480 2.02 -62.85 -0.63
C LYS A 480 2.84 -63.26 -1.84
N LEU A 481 4.17 -63.26 -1.73
CA LEU A 481 5.06 -64.13 -2.51
C LEU A 481 6.46 -64.17 -1.88
N GLU A 482 6.66 -65.21 -1.09
CA GLU A 482 7.85 -66.08 -0.95
C GLU A 482 9.28 -65.50 -0.93
N ASP A 483 10.02 -65.99 0.06
CA ASP A 483 11.45 -65.77 0.28
C ASP A 483 12.34 -66.11 -0.93
N LYS A 484 13.38 -65.28 -1.14
CA LYS A 484 14.75 -65.79 -1.38
C LYS A 484 15.86 -64.75 -1.19
N ASP A 485 16.75 -65.10 -0.25
CA ASP A 485 18.18 -64.83 -0.23
C ASP A 485 18.68 -63.40 -0.51
N MET A 486 18.85 -62.63 0.56
CA MET A 486 19.80 -61.51 0.60
C MET A 486 20.91 -61.82 1.61
N ASN A 487 22.14 -62.00 1.12
CA ASN A 487 23.25 -62.52 1.91
C ASN A 487 23.65 -61.59 3.06
N THR A 488 23.80 -62.21 4.23
CA THR A 488 24.30 -61.61 5.46
C THR A 488 25.78 -61.22 5.35
N LEU A 489 26.11 -60.02 5.83
CA LEU A 489 27.44 -59.72 6.37
C LEU A 489 27.26 -58.91 7.65
N MET A 490 27.26 -59.62 8.79
CA MET A 490 27.21 -58.99 10.11
C MET A 490 28.58 -58.46 10.51
N ILE A 491 28.59 -57.31 11.18
CA ILE A 491 29.56 -57.02 12.23
C ILE A 491 28.76 -56.63 13.49
N THR A 492 29.22 -57.14 14.63
CA THR A 492 28.50 -57.29 15.90
C THR A 492 28.40 -56.03 16.76
N ASP A 493 27.43 -56.06 17.68
CA ASP A 493 27.26 -55.11 18.79
C ASP A 493 28.51 -54.88 19.65
N GLN A 494 28.65 -53.67 20.20
CA GLN A 494 28.58 -53.46 21.66
C GLN A 494 28.05 -52.03 21.97
N PRO A 495 27.24 -51.87 23.04
CA PRO A 495 26.80 -50.55 23.50
C PRO A 495 27.86 -49.90 24.40
N ASN A 496 28.05 -48.59 24.29
CA ASN A 496 28.78 -47.80 25.27
C ASN A 496 27.87 -46.73 25.86
N ASP A 497 27.70 -46.77 27.18
CA ASP A 497 27.02 -45.74 27.95
C ASP A 497 27.72 -44.39 27.81
N ILE A 498 26.98 -43.37 27.39
CA ILE A 498 27.24 -41.98 27.79
C ILE A 498 25.91 -41.36 28.18
N SER A 499 25.69 -41.25 29.48
CA SER A 499 24.65 -40.42 30.07
C SER A 499 24.92 -38.95 29.73
N ILE A 500 24.03 -38.32 28.94
CA ILE A 500 23.98 -36.87 28.82
C ILE A 500 22.95 -36.37 29.82
N ASP A 501 23.42 -36.12 31.03
CA ASP A 501 22.72 -35.34 32.05
C ASP A 501 23.39 -33.95 32.15
N ASP A 502 22.65 -32.94 32.62
CA ASP A 502 23.15 -31.58 32.92
C ASP A 502 23.91 -30.80 31.81
N SER A 503 23.25 -30.45 30.70
CA SER A 503 23.78 -29.42 29.76
C SER A 503 22.75 -28.56 29.00
N TYR A 504 21.44 -28.64 29.30
CA TYR A 504 20.41 -27.95 28.51
C TYR A 504 19.69 -26.75 29.17
N ASP A 505 20.06 -26.36 30.40
CA ASP A 505 19.40 -25.27 31.14
C ASP A 505 20.21 -23.96 31.30
N LEU A 506 21.35 -23.81 30.61
CA LEU A 506 22.24 -22.63 30.75
C LEU A 506 22.37 -21.71 29.51
N LEU A 507 21.53 -21.87 28.49
CA LEU A 507 21.55 -21.02 27.27
C LEU A 507 20.21 -20.34 26.93
N VAL A 508 19.24 -20.31 27.85
CA VAL A 508 17.89 -19.76 27.58
C VAL A 508 17.52 -18.54 28.44
N ASN A 509 18.25 -18.25 29.52
CA ASN A 509 17.79 -17.34 30.59
C ASN A 509 18.78 -16.22 31.04
N ASP A 510 19.48 -15.52 30.12
CA ASP A 510 20.17 -14.27 30.53
C ASP A 510 20.15 -13.08 29.54
N ASP A 511 19.83 -13.28 28.24
CA ASP A 511 19.81 -12.16 27.26
C ASP A 511 18.44 -11.51 27.01
N LYS A 512 17.38 -11.91 27.71
CA LYS A 512 16.02 -11.37 27.49
C LYS A 512 15.66 -10.13 28.32
N ASN A 513 16.49 -9.71 29.27
CA ASN A 513 16.18 -8.60 30.20
C ASN A 513 17.30 -7.55 30.31
N LYS A 514 17.89 -7.09 29.18
CA LYS A 514 18.77 -5.90 29.19
C LYS A 514 19.01 -5.14 27.87
N ILE A 515 18.05 -5.15 26.94
CA ILE A 515 18.02 -4.19 25.81
C ILE A 515 16.84 -3.23 25.99
N GLU A 516 16.87 -2.45 27.08
CA GLU A 516 16.02 -1.27 27.19
C GLU A 516 16.49 -0.21 26.19
N THR A 517 15.56 0.24 25.35
CA THR A 517 15.78 1.23 24.28
C THR A 517 15.96 2.66 24.81
N LYS A 518 17.08 2.93 25.50
CA LYS A 518 17.42 4.28 26.00
C LYS A 518 18.78 4.86 25.59
N GLU A 519 19.77 4.07 25.16
CA GLU A 519 21.10 4.58 24.79
C GLU A 519 21.37 4.54 23.27
N ASN A 520 21.30 5.71 22.62
CA ASN A 520 22.21 6.17 21.54
C ASN A 520 21.71 7.38 20.72
N LYS A 521 20.59 8.04 21.06
CA LYS A 521 20.06 9.18 20.28
C LYS A 521 21.09 10.30 19.99
N GLU A 522 22.02 10.56 20.90
CA GLU A 522 23.09 11.56 20.70
C GLU A 522 24.14 11.12 19.65
N ASN A 523 24.41 9.82 19.54
CA ASN A 523 25.37 9.28 18.57
C ASN A 523 24.78 9.15 17.15
N THR A 524 23.45 9.12 16.99
CA THR A 524 22.80 8.88 15.69
C THR A 524 23.14 9.94 14.63
N MET A 525 23.04 11.24 14.97
CA MET A 525 23.37 12.32 14.02
C MET A 525 24.86 12.33 13.66
N LEU A 526 25.72 12.02 14.62
CA LEU A 526 27.17 11.95 14.42
C LEU A 526 27.56 10.72 13.58
N ALA A 527 26.84 9.60 13.71
CA ALA A 527 26.96 8.43 12.85
C ALA A 527 26.50 8.71 11.40
N ILE A 528 25.38 9.42 11.23
CA ILE A 528 24.90 9.87 9.91
C ILE A 528 25.93 10.77 9.22
N LEU A 529 26.51 11.74 9.94
CA LEU A 529 27.58 12.59 9.41
C LEU A 529 28.85 11.79 9.06
N ARG A 530 29.20 10.75 9.85
CA ARG A 530 30.30 9.83 9.52
C ARG A 530 30.05 9.02 8.24
N MET A 531 28.80 8.75 7.84
CA MET A 531 28.49 8.13 6.54
C MET A 531 28.76 9.05 5.34
N ASN A 532 28.86 10.37 5.58
CA ASN A 532 29.15 11.36 4.54
C ASN A 532 30.66 11.65 4.38
N LYS A 533 31.54 10.98 5.16
CA LYS A 533 33.00 11.07 5.09
C LYS A 533 33.60 11.20 3.67
N PRO A 534 33.27 10.37 2.67
CA PRO A 534 33.92 10.48 1.35
C PRO A 534 33.56 11.74 0.55
N GLU A 535 32.51 12.49 0.93
CA GLU A 535 32.16 13.77 0.30
C GLU A 535 32.69 14.98 1.10
N TRP A 536 33.58 14.79 2.09
CA TRP A 536 34.03 15.85 3.00
C TRP A 536 34.61 17.09 2.31
N ILE A 537 35.31 16.89 1.18
CA ILE A 537 35.88 17.98 0.37
C ILE A 537 34.77 18.88 -0.19
N LEU A 538 33.66 18.29 -0.65
CA LEU A 538 32.51 19.06 -1.12
C LEU A 538 31.89 19.85 0.04
N ILE A 539 31.71 19.23 1.21
CA ILE A 539 31.19 19.92 2.40
C ILE A 539 32.09 21.11 2.79
N ALA A 540 33.41 20.94 2.78
CA ALA A 540 34.36 22.02 3.05
C ALA A 540 34.26 23.17 2.04
N ILE A 541 34.17 22.88 0.74
CA ILE A 541 33.94 23.89 -0.32
C ILE A 541 32.60 24.61 -0.09
N GLY A 542 31.56 23.87 0.31
CA GLY A 542 30.25 24.42 0.69
C GLY A 542 30.32 25.39 1.88
N CYS A 543 31.08 25.05 2.93
CA CYS A 543 31.27 25.93 4.08
C CYS A 543 32.10 27.18 3.75
N ILE A 544 33.16 27.04 2.92
CA ILE A 544 33.96 28.19 2.46
C ILE A 544 33.10 29.13 1.63
N THR A 545 32.35 28.62 0.64
CA THR A 545 31.45 29.45 -0.18
C THR A 545 30.33 30.07 0.65
N ALA A 546 29.77 29.38 1.65
CA ALA A 546 28.80 29.94 2.61
C ALA A 546 29.38 31.08 3.48
N SER A 547 30.70 31.11 3.69
CA SER A 547 31.38 32.14 4.51
C SER A 547 31.69 33.42 3.73
N ILE A 548 31.68 33.37 2.39
CA ILE A 548 32.01 34.54 1.56
C ILE A 548 30.80 35.48 1.52
N ILE A 549 30.93 36.65 2.13
CA ILE A 549 29.89 37.70 2.12
C ILE A 549 29.65 38.14 0.66
N GLY A 550 28.56 37.66 0.07
CA GLY A 550 28.18 37.90 -1.33
C GLY A 550 27.96 36.62 -2.15
N ALA A 551 28.53 35.49 -1.75
CA ALA A 551 28.27 34.19 -2.38
C ALA A 551 26.91 33.65 -1.92
N ARG A 552 25.84 34.02 -2.64
CA ARG A 552 24.47 33.67 -2.26
C ARG A 552 24.07 32.31 -2.85
N ASP A 553 24.08 31.31 -1.97
CA ASP A 553 23.62 29.91 -2.13
C ASP A 553 24.72 28.87 -2.48
N PRO A 554 25.28 28.14 -1.49
CA PRO A 554 26.14 26.97 -1.71
C PRO A 554 25.35 25.69 -2.12
N GLY A 555 24.05 25.82 -2.40
CA GLY A 555 23.07 24.75 -2.47
C GLY A 555 23.39 23.60 -3.41
N TYR A 556 24.06 23.84 -4.55
CA TYR A 556 24.51 22.75 -5.43
C TYR A 556 25.42 21.74 -4.71
N VAL A 557 26.37 22.24 -3.92
CA VAL A 557 27.42 21.43 -3.29
C VAL A 557 26.82 20.59 -2.16
N PHE A 558 25.97 21.20 -1.32
CA PHE A 558 25.22 20.52 -0.27
C PHE A 558 24.13 19.58 -0.81
N ALA A 559 23.48 19.91 -1.94
CA ALA A 559 22.53 19.01 -2.58
C ALA A 559 23.23 17.76 -3.13
N ARG A 560 24.36 17.92 -3.85
CA ARG A 560 25.15 16.79 -4.36
C ARG A 560 25.66 15.85 -3.25
N SER A 561 26.10 16.42 -2.11
CA SER A 561 26.49 15.65 -0.93
C SER A 561 25.28 14.95 -0.28
N GLY A 562 24.15 15.65 -0.16
CA GLY A 562 22.88 15.10 0.32
C GLY A 562 22.43 13.89 -0.49
N GLU A 563 22.31 14.01 -1.82
CA GLU A 563 21.93 12.90 -2.72
C GLU A 563 22.90 11.70 -2.64
N ALA A 564 24.19 11.95 -2.39
CA ALA A 564 25.17 10.89 -2.16
C ALA A 564 24.90 10.12 -0.86
N LEU A 565 24.54 10.84 0.21
CA LEU A 565 24.15 10.25 1.49
C LEU A 565 22.83 9.49 1.38
N THR A 566 21.80 10.06 0.73
CA THR A 566 20.49 9.41 0.50
C THR A 566 20.66 8.07 -0.23
N LYS A 567 21.49 8.03 -1.30
CA LYS A 567 21.81 6.77 -1.98
C LYS A 567 22.39 5.74 -1.01
N ARG A 568 23.44 6.11 -0.26
CA ARG A 568 24.13 5.18 0.66
C ARG A 568 23.21 4.69 1.76
N LEU A 569 22.37 5.57 2.31
CA LEU A 569 21.47 5.23 3.41
C LEU A 569 20.34 4.32 2.93
N ARG A 570 19.75 4.57 1.75
CA ARG A 570 18.76 3.66 1.16
C ARG A 570 19.35 2.30 0.78
N SER A 571 20.52 2.26 0.13
CA SER A 571 21.21 1.01 -0.21
C SER A 571 21.49 0.17 1.05
N LYS A 572 22.10 0.77 2.09
CA LYS A 572 22.37 0.07 3.35
C LYS A 572 21.11 -0.33 4.11
N ALA A 573 20.07 0.50 4.14
CA ALA A 573 18.81 0.16 4.79
C ALA A 573 18.11 -1.01 4.09
N PHE A 574 18.06 -1.00 2.76
CA PHE A 574 17.49 -2.09 1.98
C PHE A 574 18.28 -3.39 2.15
N GLN A 575 19.62 -3.33 2.08
CA GLN A 575 20.50 -4.46 2.37
C GLN A 575 20.26 -5.01 3.79
N ALA A 576 20.18 -4.14 4.81
CA ALA A 576 19.95 -4.55 6.19
C ALA A 576 18.57 -5.18 6.42
N ILE A 577 17.53 -4.71 5.72
CA ILE A 577 16.19 -5.33 5.73
C ILE A 577 16.26 -6.74 5.12
N LEU A 578 16.91 -6.93 3.98
CA LEU A 578 17.00 -8.24 3.31
C LEU A 578 17.83 -9.30 4.06
N HIS A 579 18.58 -8.88 5.09
CA HIS A 579 19.33 -9.78 5.98
C HIS A 579 18.61 -10.06 7.31
N GLN A 580 17.38 -9.56 7.52
CA GLN A 580 16.58 -9.90 8.69
C GLN A 580 15.97 -11.31 8.57
N ASP A 581 15.69 -11.92 9.72
CA ASP A 581 14.97 -13.19 9.82
C ASP A 581 13.47 -13.04 9.51
N MET A 582 12.75 -14.17 9.38
CA MET A 582 11.31 -14.15 9.14
C MET A 582 10.52 -13.49 10.29
N THR A 583 11.00 -13.65 11.53
CA THR A 583 10.35 -13.08 12.72
C THR A 583 10.45 -11.55 12.82
N PHE A 584 11.30 -10.91 12.01
CA PHE A 584 11.26 -9.47 11.78
C PHE A 584 10.09 -9.07 10.86
N PHE A 585 9.84 -9.82 9.79
CA PHE A 585 8.79 -9.55 8.80
C PHE A 585 7.39 -9.94 9.28
N ASP A 586 7.29 -10.92 10.17
CA ASP A 586 6.00 -11.34 10.77
C ASP A 586 5.48 -10.35 11.85
N ARG A 587 6.19 -9.24 12.13
CA ARG A 587 5.73 -8.17 13.06
C ARG A 587 4.89 -7.12 12.33
N GLU A 588 3.78 -6.71 12.95
CA GLU A 588 2.84 -5.71 12.40
C GLU A 588 3.51 -4.37 12.02
N GLU A 589 4.48 -3.91 12.83
CA GLU A 589 5.27 -2.69 12.58
C GLU A 589 6.12 -2.73 11.31
N ASN A 590 6.38 -3.93 10.77
CA ASN A 590 7.26 -4.20 9.64
C ASN A 590 6.51 -4.74 8.41
N SER A 591 5.21 -4.44 8.31
CA SER A 591 4.44 -4.69 7.09
C SER A 591 5.11 -4.07 5.86
N THR A 592 4.91 -4.66 4.67
CA THR A 592 5.51 -4.22 3.41
C THR A 592 5.33 -2.73 3.16
N GLY A 593 4.12 -2.20 3.39
CA GLY A 593 3.81 -0.78 3.24
C GLY A 593 4.61 0.09 4.21
N ALA A 594 4.70 -0.30 5.49
CA ALA A 594 5.49 0.42 6.49
C ALA A 594 6.98 0.46 6.13
N LEU A 595 7.59 -0.66 5.73
CA LEU A 595 9.00 -0.71 5.33
C LEU A 595 9.29 0.10 4.05
N CYS A 596 8.41 0.03 3.05
CA CYS A 596 8.55 0.83 1.82
C CYS A 596 8.45 2.34 2.12
N THR A 597 7.50 2.73 2.98
CA THR A 597 7.37 4.11 3.44
C THR A 597 8.60 4.56 4.22
N ARG A 598 9.13 3.76 5.16
CA ARG A 598 10.39 4.09 5.88
C ARG A 598 11.57 4.32 4.91
N LEU A 599 11.77 3.41 3.95
CA LEU A 599 12.81 3.54 2.90
C LEU A 599 12.63 4.81 2.04
N ALA A 600 11.39 5.21 1.78
CA ALA A 600 11.08 6.40 1.00
C ALA A 600 11.23 7.70 1.83
N THR A 601 10.55 7.81 2.96
CA THR A 601 10.38 9.07 3.70
C THR A 601 11.54 9.36 4.65
N GLU A 602 11.94 8.41 5.50
CA GLU A 602 12.96 8.64 6.54
C GLU A 602 14.33 8.93 5.92
N ALA A 603 14.70 8.21 4.87
CA ALA A 603 15.95 8.46 4.14
C ALA A 603 15.98 9.86 3.49
N SER A 604 14.84 10.36 3.03
CA SER A 604 14.69 11.73 2.48
C SER A 604 14.69 12.78 3.60
N ALA A 605 14.14 12.47 4.77
CA ALA A 605 14.16 13.36 5.93
C ALA A 605 15.59 13.60 6.43
N VAL A 606 16.44 12.56 6.44
CA VAL A 606 17.88 12.67 6.75
C VAL A 606 18.59 13.60 5.77
N GLN A 607 18.33 13.48 4.46
CA GLN A 607 18.84 14.41 3.44
C GLN A 607 18.43 15.86 3.72
N GLY A 608 17.18 16.08 4.17
CA GLY A 608 16.68 17.38 4.57
C GLY A 608 17.48 18.00 5.71
N ALA A 609 17.99 17.20 6.65
CA ALA A 609 18.78 17.67 7.79
C ALA A 609 20.26 17.92 7.44
N SER A 610 20.90 17.03 6.68
CA SER A 610 22.35 17.09 6.39
C SER A 610 22.73 17.73 5.05
N GLY A 611 21.75 18.00 4.18
CA GLY A 611 21.94 18.61 2.86
C GLY A 611 21.88 20.14 2.91
N VAL A 612 21.08 20.74 2.02
CA VAL A 612 21.02 22.21 1.81
C VAL A 612 20.73 23.00 3.09
N ARG A 613 19.90 22.48 4.01
CA ARG A 613 19.59 23.16 5.28
C ARG A 613 20.82 23.35 6.17
N PHE A 614 21.75 22.40 6.18
CA PHE A 614 23.00 22.52 6.94
C PHE A 614 23.86 23.69 6.43
N GLY A 615 23.98 23.81 5.10
CA GLY A 615 24.66 24.94 4.46
C GLY A 615 24.00 26.29 4.79
N LEU A 616 22.66 26.36 4.77
CA LEU A 616 21.91 27.57 5.14
C LEU A 616 22.11 27.94 6.61
N ILE A 617 22.08 26.99 7.54
CA ILE A 617 22.35 27.25 8.97
C ILE A 617 23.74 27.84 9.14
N PHE A 618 24.75 27.27 8.50
CA PHE A 618 26.13 27.77 8.57
C PHE A 618 26.26 29.19 7.99
N GLN A 619 25.63 29.45 6.84
CA GLN A 619 25.57 30.77 6.22
C GLN A 619 24.89 31.82 7.13
N TYR A 620 23.76 31.47 7.76
CA TYR A 620 23.06 32.37 8.67
C TYR A 620 23.83 32.64 9.96
N LEU A 621 24.49 31.64 10.54
CA LEU A 621 25.37 31.82 11.70
C LEU A 621 26.52 32.79 11.38
N PHE A 622 27.19 32.61 10.24
CA PHE A 622 28.25 33.51 9.81
C PHE A 622 27.73 34.94 9.58
N ALA A 623 26.58 35.09 8.91
CA ALA A 623 25.96 36.39 8.68
C ALA A 623 25.55 37.10 9.99
N ILE A 624 25.08 36.37 11.00
CA ILE A 624 24.78 36.91 12.34
C ILE A 624 26.06 37.39 13.02
N VAL A 625 27.13 36.58 13.03
CA VAL A 625 28.42 36.96 13.64
C VAL A 625 29.02 38.19 12.97
N ALA A 626 29.07 38.22 11.63
CA ALA A 626 29.55 39.36 10.87
C ALA A 626 28.68 40.62 11.11
N GLY A 627 27.36 40.47 11.16
CA GLY A 627 26.43 41.56 11.45
C GLY A 627 26.56 42.13 12.86
N ILE A 628 26.79 41.28 13.86
CA ILE A 628 27.08 41.71 15.24
C ILE A 628 28.42 42.46 15.30
N PHE A 629 29.47 41.92 14.66
CA PHE A 629 30.80 42.55 14.63
C PHE A 629 30.75 43.96 13.99
N LEU A 630 30.14 44.08 12.81
CA LEU A 630 29.90 45.37 12.15
C LEU A 630 29.03 46.30 13.02
N GLY A 631 28.00 45.77 13.66
CA GLY A 631 27.15 46.53 14.59
C GLY A 631 27.95 47.16 15.73
N PHE A 632 28.83 46.39 16.37
CA PHE A 632 29.70 46.88 17.43
C PHE A 632 30.73 47.90 16.93
N ALA A 633 31.27 47.71 15.73
CA ALA A 633 32.22 48.64 15.11
C ALA A 633 31.61 50.03 14.81
N TYR A 634 30.33 50.10 14.39
CA TYR A 634 29.66 51.37 14.11
C TYR A 634 28.90 51.97 15.31
N SER A 635 28.21 51.16 16.13
CA SER A 635 27.49 51.64 17.31
C SER A 635 27.22 50.51 18.31
N TRP A 636 28.08 50.39 19.32
CA TRP A 636 27.95 49.40 20.39
C TRP A 636 26.63 49.55 21.18
N GLN A 637 26.18 50.79 21.41
CA GLN A 637 24.96 51.08 22.19
C GLN A 637 23.68 50.58 21.50
N LEU A 638 23.50 50.91 20.21
CA LEU A 638 22.35 50.43 19.43
C LEU A 638 22.39 48.91 19.21
N THR A 639 23.60 48.36 19.10
CA THR A 639 23.81 46.91 18.93
C THR A 639 23.42 46.14 20.19
N LEU A 640 23.83 46.59 21.38
CA LEU A 640 23.39 45.99 22.65
C LEU A 640 21.87 46.02 22.83
N LEU A 641 21.22 47.14 22.50
CA LEU A 641 19.76 47.26 22.57
C LEU A 641 19.04 46.23 21.67
N LYS A 642 19.48 46.13 20.41
CA LYS A 642 18.92 45.17 19.44
C LYS A 642 19.19 43.72 19.86
N LEU A 643 20.38 43.43 20.38
CA LEU A 643 20.77 42.09 20.82
C LEU A 643 19.95 41.61 22.03
N LYS A 644 19.64 42.51 22.98
CA LYS A 644 18.72 42.23 24.09
C LYS A 644 17.30 41.88 23.61
N LEU A 645 16.77 42.64 22.64
CA LEU A 645 15.46 42.35 22.04
C LEU A 645 15.46 41.01 21.28
N LEU A 646 16.48 40.77 20.47
CA LEU A 646 16.65 39.54 19.68
C LEU A 646 16.74 38.29 20.57
N LEU A 647 17.53 38.35 21.66
CA LEU A 647 17.56 37.29 22.68
C LEU A 647 16.19 37.04 23.30
N SER A 648 15.44 38.11 23.63
CA SER A 648 14.08 37.96 24.20
C SER A 648 13.11 37.28 23.24
N PHE A 649 13.22 37.50 21.92
CA PHE A 649 12.41 36.79 20.92
C PHE A 649 12.83 35.32 20.82
N ILE A 650 14.15 35.04 20.78
CA ILE A 650 14.69 33.67 20.71
C ILE A 650 14.29 32.85 21.94
N PHE A 651 14.39 33.40 23.16
CA PHE A 651 13.94 32.71 24.37
C PHE A 651 12.44 32.39 24.33
N ARG A 652 11.62 33.28 23.75
CA ARG A 652 10.17 33.09 23.64
C ARG A 652 9.81 32.01 22.62
N SER A 653 10.47 31.99 21.46
CA SER A 653 10.25 30.95 20.43
C SER A 653 10.80 29.58 20.86
N LEU A 654 11.98 29.53 21.50
CA LEU A 654 12.52 28.29 22.07
C LEU A 654 11.59 27.70 23.13
N LYS A 655 11.03 28.53 24.01
CA LYS A 655 10.05 28.09 25.01
C LYS A 655 8.78 27.52 24.37
N GLN A 656 8.33 28.12 23.25
CA GLN A 656 7.19 27.68 22.47
C GLN A 656 7.45 26.42 21.62
N CYS A 657 8.72 26.03 21.40
CA CYS A 657 9.11 24.73 20.85
C CYS A 657 9.39 23.66 21.92
N SER A 658 9.44 24.04 23.20
CA SER A 658 9.63 23.11 24.34
C SER A 658 8.32 22.68 25.01
N GLN A 659 7.20 23.28 24.57
CA GLN A 659 5.82 22.93 24.91
C GLN A 659 5.17 22.25 23.70
#